data_AF-A0A9D1KP59-F1
#
_entry.id   AF-A0A9D1KP59-F1
#
_cell.length_a   1.000
_cell.length_b   1.000
_cell.length_c   1.000
_cell.angle_alpha   90.00
_cell.angle_beta   90.00
_cell.angle_gamma   90.00
#
_symmetry.space_group_name_H-M   'P 1'
#
loop_
_entity.id
_entity.type
_entity.pdbx_description
1 polymer ?
#
loop_
_entity_poly.entity_id
_entity_poly.type
_entity_poly.pdbx_seq_one_letter_code
_entity_poly.pdbx_strand_id
1 'polypeptide(L)'
;MKNKFRRLLSAALSAALVSAGAVIPVSASEYTPIFEGDTVIKEWKFDFGDAANTPAGYINVPVDKNVIVDKDYGFIGNDGKASLMANVIEKYDSYIYKEGQTMNLAVGGGETDGVGIVPDDSATYPEYTTGEYYPVSFGLYVDNGSYYRVRATVTTLDPERDATASMFYERRHPVYKGVTIPAGGTYTAEFSVDVETINFKNEGNFVDDMLNISLLGENAALASLDIQQIDESTGTATTLWVLGDSTVTDGSASVPYFDLQNYTGVGAYLSKYLPSDIAVSNQGEGGLNATDNSHFAIARDNIKAGDYMYVQYGHNHKNGKNGPYYTDEYWLNNYVQSLPKYYDACKNADAALIVVGPIDRHNEGQYDASTNTWSTTLAHFSRIGEQYVQCLKYGGEETAKAFLAKWEEIKTEAEAHNDTSVKGSAVVTPELLELKAEADKICSDAVEAGNEQIDSVAFVDLNQPTLDWLTEVTDSGSVGGKEVTNERALTDFYFTTARGGETDGTHPNDAGADAIAYRFFTTADTEEYPVIKPLTALFEDGAEHAEPTPIAQEIFDGGYPNKNNCWPVYDSPVKYDYALKITSVNFNAETGVLESMNTKLQDNSLMSTYGQGYVAVYNAETGALEGLALSSNHVDNTNTGDTTLEFDTDLTYNPETQTYKAFVWGYEDDPENGNPSTMVPYARAYEPTDIEAYMLPGQNGDVETFEYYGFNSIDEMGGKPWSYGGSMSHDLQFGTDDSGVTYATLRHANNEGNSFFVMRAFENIGEDGTGASGKYMLSVDLQYLSGQGLTFGFAEELGNASPFVSGTVPLFEIGADGKVTAGGKEAGKLIAGEGRWTNVTYILDMDMGTATVTVGENSPVTISVANYSSTSPVSPSTLTGFYISGNRSYLFDMKMSNMTCAKLKSDKLGDKTLTVASGDETMGTVSINGVSGNSYTAVQNTIATVSAAANEGYEFVEWKTADGATFSYELSPSVRMHEDLSLTAVFTEAVYDPITYLFKEDFSHLTTDSLAANGWVSEDAQDLLAIKNDVLGNIGNYLDSTMADKSRGTVKSFGSMFVNDNGLAVTMDFKLGTPNRDSNQIVLHGGNISYADDNLNYGATGGTVIILEQSSNGAVTLNGSSTTIPTGTWVSMTAACDFTNHTADVTITSLDGSASYYSGTVNMADTSATGLEGIYLRAGRYYGAISLDNIKIFSADQLDLLQ
;
A
#
# COMPACT_ATOMS: atom_id res chain seq x y z
N MET A 1 0.36 46.23 -18.02
CA MET A 1 0.68 46.89 -16.73
C MET A 1 0.10 46.21 -15.49
N LYS A 2 -0.94 45.35 -15.56
CA LYS A 2 -1.45 44.60 -14.39
C LYS A 2 -0.71 43.28 -14.05
N ASN A 3 0.10 42.73 -14.97
CA ASN A 3 0.85 41.47 -14.73
C ASN A 3 2.25 41.64 -14.10
N LYS A 4 2.87 42.83 -14.17
CA LYS A 4 4.15 43.11 -13.48
C LYS A 4 4.00 43.34 -11.98
N PHE A 5 2.83 43.81 -11.52
CA PHE A 5 2.55 44.08 -10.12
C PHE A 5 2.21 42.82 -9.30
N ARG A 6 1.76 41.74 -9.95
CA ARG A 6 1.57 40.43 -9.30
C ARG A 6 2.88 39.67 -9.11
N ARG A 7 3.80 39.71 -10.09
CA ARG A 7 5.14 39.09 -9.95
C ARG A 7 6.00 39.75 -8.86
N LEU A 8 5.87 41.06 -8.66
CA LEU A 8 6.54 41.78 -7.56
C LEU A 8 5.91 41.53 -6.18
N LEU A 9 4.63 41.13 -6.11
CA LEU A 9 3.97 40.79 -4.85
C LEU A 9 4.19 39.33 -4.45
N SER A 10 4.38 38.42 -5.42
CA SER A 10 4.74 37.02 -5.17
C SER A 10 6.15 36.88 -4.59
N ALA A 11 7.12 37.64 -5.11
CA ALA A 11 8.48 37.68 -4.56
C ALA A 11 8.56 38.38 -3.18
N ALA A 12 7.62 39.28 -2.88
CA ALA A 12 7.57 40.00 -1.61
C ALA A 12 6.72 39.28 -0.53
N LEU A 13 5.84 38.34 -0.90
CA LEU A 13 5.08 37.54 0.07
C LEU A 13 5.81 36.26 0.49
N SER A 14 6.74 35.74 -0.33
CA SER A 14 7.62 34.64 0.09
C SER A 14 8.70 35.07 1.08
N ALA A 15 8.96 36.38 1.21
CA ALA A 15 9.96 36.95 2.13
C ALA A 15 9.42 37.32 3.52
N ALA A 16 8.15 37.04 3.84
CA ALA A 16 7.51 37.52 5.08
C ALA A 16 7.09 36.41 6.07
N LEU A 17 7.59 35.19 5.91
CA LEU A 17 7.35 34.06 6.82
C LEU A 17 8.63 33.26 7.11
N VAL A 18 9.74 33.97 7.35
CA VAL A 18 10.93 33.42 8.02
C VAL A 18 11.36 34.43 9.07
N SER A 19 10.78 34.29 10.25
CA SER A 19 11.27 34.89 11.48
C SER A 19 11.26 33.80 12.55
N ALA A 20 12.06 32.75 12.30
CA ALA A 20 12.63 31.87 13.31
C ALA A 20 14.16 32.11 13.24
N GLY A 21 14.83 32.06 14.38
CA GLY A 21 16.10 32.77 14.63
C GLY A 21 17.20 32.50 13.61
N ALA A 22 17.51 33.49 12.77
CA ALA A 22 18.65 33.43 11.87
C ALA A 22 19.96 33.24 12.67
N VAL A 23 20.67 32.15 12.38
CA VAL A 23 22.11 32.08 12.63
C VAL A 23 22.73 33.21 11.82
N ILE A 24 23.30 34.18 12.52
CA ILE A 24 23.93 35.32 11.87
C ILE A 24 25.30 34.86 11.38
N PRO A 25 25.57 34.81 10.06
CA PRO A 25 26.91 34.52 9.57
C PRO A 25 27.88 35.57 10.15
N VAL A 26 29.05 35.13 10.61
CA VAL A 26 30.09 36.04 11.11
C VAL A 26 30.48 36.97 9.95
N SER A 27 30.73 38.27 10.18
CA SER A 27 30.91 39.27 9.12
C SER A 27 32.31 39.31 8.47
N ALA A 28 32.36 39.80 7.21
CA ALA A 28 33.38 39.65 6.17
C ALA A 28 34.85 40.09 6.37
N SER A 29 35.37 40.29 7.57
CA SER A 29 36.71 40.88 7.75
C SER A 29 37.87 39.90 8.05
N GLU A 30 37.66 38.58 8.17
CA GLU A 30 38.71 37.63 8.63
C GLU A 30 38.65 36.20 8.02
N TYR A 31 38.22 36.00 6.76
CA TYR A 31 38.18 34.63 6.19
C TYR A 31 39.46 34.22 5.49
N THR A 32 39.77 32.92 5.58
CA THR A 32 40.66 32.22 4.67
C THR A 32 39.78 31.42 3.70
N PRO A 33 39.76 31.76 2.41
CA PRO A 33 39.03 30.97 1.42
C PRO A 33 39.45 29.49 1.46
N ILE A 34 38.50 28.56 1.33
CA ILE A 34 38.81 27.13 1.20
C ILE A 34 39.67 26.89 -0.05
N PHE A 35 39.30 27.52 -1.17
CA PHE A 35 40.07 27.51 -2.41
C PHE A 35 40.73 28.88 -2.67
N GLU A 36 41.99 28.88 -3.08
CA GLU A 36 42.73 30.11 -3.35
C GLU A 36 42.10 30.91 -4.51
N GLY A 37 41.89 32.21 -4.30
CA GLY A 37 41.32 33.12 -5.31
C GLY A 37 39.82 33.40 -5.14
N ASP A 38 39.11 32.59 -4.33
CA ASP A 38 37.70 32.82 -4.04
C ASP A 38 37.45 34.08 -3.21
N THR A 39 36.32 34.74 -3.48
CA THR A 39 35.79 35.82 -2.64
C THR A 39 34.59 35.31 -1.85
N VAL A 40 34.75 35.16 -0.54
CA VAL A 40 33.72 34.63 0.37
C VAL A 40 32.73 35.73 0.77
N ILE A 41 31.44 35.49 0.55
CA ILE A 41 30.34 36.39 0.94
C ILE A 41 29.84 36.08 2.36
N LYS A 42 29.65 34.78 2.66
CA LYS A 42 29.17 34.27 3.95
C LYS A 42 29.94 33.01 4.32
N GLU A 43 30.16 32.78 5.60
CA GLU A 43 30.78 31.56 6.14
C GLU A 43 29.95 31.02 7.31
N TRP A 44 29.76 29.70 7.33
CA TRP A 44 29.19 28.93 8.43
C TRP A 44 30.16 27.84 8.85
N LYS A 45 30.30 27.65 10.16
CA LYS A 45 31.16 26.62 10.75
C LYS A 45 30.35 25.82 11.75
N PHE A 46 30.18 24.54 11.48
CA PHE A 46 29.40 23.63 12.31
C PHE A 46 30.31 22.58 12.95
N ASP A 47 30.06 22.33 14.22
CA ASP A 47 30.71 21.33 15.04
C ASP A 47 29.64 20.34 15.51
N PHE A 48 29.88 19.06 15.28
CA PHE A 48 28.95 17.99 15.59
C PHE A 48 29.38 17.21 16.83
N GLY A 49 30.48 17.59 17.48
CA GLY A 49 30.95 16.98 18.71
C GLY A 49 30.11 17.32 19.95
N ASP A 50 30.61 16.93 21.13
CA ASP A 50 30.02 17.33 22.41
C ASP A 50 30.08 18.86 22.53
N ALA A 51 28.97 19.48 22.91
CA ALA A 51 28.87 20.91 23.13
C ALA A 51 29.92 21.46 24.13
N ALA A 52 30.45 20.62 25.03
CA ALA A 52 31.53 20.97 25.93
C ALA A 52 32.90 21.17 25.24
N ASN A 53 33.08 20.58 24.05
CA ASN A 53 34.32 20.56 23.28
C ASN A 53 34.31 21.52 22.08
N THR A 54 33.18 22.14 21.78
CA THR A 54 33.00 22.98 20.58
C THR A 54 34.07 24.07 20.45
N PRO A 55 34.84 24.09 19.33
CA PRO A 55 35.87 25.08 19.10
C PRO A 55 35.33 26.51 19.00
N ALA A 56 36.16 27.49 19.38
CA ALA A 56 35.79 28.90 19.27
C ALA A 56 35.50 29.28 17.81
N GLY A 57 34.31 29.84 17.56
CA GLY A 57 33.86 30.24 16.23
C GLY A 57 33.02 29.19 15.48
N TYR A 58 32.86 27.99 16.05
CA TYR A 58 31.97 26.95 15.53
C TYR A 58 30.62 26.97 16.25
N ILE A 59 29.58 26.55 15.52
CA ILE A 59 28.21 26.37 16.01
C ILE A 59 28.04 24.88 16.30
N ASN A 60 27.80 24.52 17.55
CA ASN A 60 27.45 23.15 17.90
C ASN A 60 26.09 22.76 17.30
N VAL A 61 25.98 21.56 16.72
CA VAL A 61 24.75 21.00 16.17
C VAL A 61 24.32 19.80 17.01
N PRO A 62 23.35 19.95 17.94
CA PRO A 62 22.92 18.84 18.78
C PRO A 62 22.11 17.82 17.97
N VAL A 63 22.14 16.55 18.38
CA VAL A 63 21.51 15.42 17.66
C VAL A 63 19.99 15.54 17.48
N ASP A 64 19.32 16.36 18.28
CA ASP A 64 17.88 16.65 18.20
C ASP A 64 17.55 17.88 17.33
N LYS A 65 18.57 18.59 16.81
CA LYS A 65 18.38 19.72 15.89
C LYS A 65 17.82 19.22 14.55
N ASN A 66 16.68 19.74 14.13
CA ASN A 66 16.00 19.28 12.92
C ASN A 66 15.78 20.42 11.94
N VAL A 67 16.39 20.32 10.75
CA VAL A 67 16.37 21.42 9.76
C VAL A 67 14.96 21.72 9.24
N ILE A 68 14.11 20.70 9.09
CA ILE A 68 12.76 20.84 8.52
C ILE A 68 11.81 21.53 9.50
N VAL A 69 11.92 21.21 10.79
CA VAL A 69 11.12 21.82 11.85
C VAL A 69 11.58 23.25 12.13
N ASP A 70 12.90 23.45 12.22
CA ASP A 70 13.47 24.73 12.65
C ASP A 70 13.60 25.75 11.50
N LYS A 71 13.66 25.26 10.26
CA LYS A 71 13.81 26.06 9.02
C LYS A 71 15.09 26.90 9.00
N ASP A 72 16.18 26.34 9.52
CA ASP A 72 17.51 26.93 9.51
C ASP A 72 18.59 25.91 9.13
N TYR A 73 19.07 25.11 10.07
CA TYR A 73 20.09 24.08 9.89
C TYR A 73 19.79 22.91 10.83
N GLY A 74 20.35 21.74 10.55
CA GLY A 74 20.20 20.57 11.41
C GLY A 74 20.09 19.28 10.63
N PHE A 75 19.68 18.22 11.32
CA PHE A 75 19.58 16.89 10.73
C PHE A 75 18.24 16.67 10.02
N ILE A 76 18.24 15.80 9.01
CA ILE A 76 17.08 15.38 8.23
C ILE A 76 16.72 13.95 8.63
N GLY A 77 15.54 13.73 9.23
CA GLY A 77 15.05 12.38 9.56
C GLY A 77 15.32 11.88 11.00
N ASN A 78 15.76 12.76 11.89
CA ASN A 78 16.07 12.45 13.30
C ASN A 78 14.88 12.55 14.27
N ASP A 79 13.67 12.84 13.80
CA ASP A 79 12.48 13.03 14.65
C ASP A 79 11.41 11.92 14.49
N GLY A 80 11.71 10.88 13.71
CA GLY A 80 10.78 9.79 13.38
C GLY A 80 9.51 10.21 12.64
N LYS A 81 9.42 11.48 12.21
CA LYS A 81 8.25 12.06 11.50
C LYS A 81 8.52 12.36 10.05
N ALA A 82 9.66 11.90 9.51
CA ALA A 82 10.06 12.12 8.13
C ALA A 82 8.97 11.75 7.10
N SER A 83 8.11 10.77 7.39
CA SER A 83 6.96 10.41 6.54
C SER A 83 5.92 11.51 6.37
N LEU A 84 5.73 12.39 7.37
CA LEU A 84 4.83 13.57 7.26
C LEU A 84 5.38 14.62 6.27
N MET A 85 6.63 14.44 5.83
CA MET A 85 7.38 15.30 4.93
C MET A 85 7.89 14.52 3.71
N ALA A 86 7.42 13.30 3.42
CA ALA A 86 7.95 12.47 2.31
C ALA A 86 7.97 13.22 0.96
N ASN A 87 6.89 13.93 0.62
CA ASN A 87 6.80 14.77 -0.59
C ASN A 87 7.75 15.98 -0.60
N VAL A 88 8.31 16.34 0.55
CA VAL A 88 9.25 17.46 0.77
C VAL A 88 10.67 16.91 0.73
N ILE A 89 10.95 15.82 1.45
CA ILE A 89 12.26 15.15 1.52
C ILE A 89 12.67 14.55 0.16
N GLU A 90 11.72 13.96 -0.60
CA GLU A 90 11.98 13.48 -1.96
C GLU A 90 12.41 14.60 -2.93
N LYS A 91 12.09 15.86 -2.61
CA LYS A 91 12.42 17.02 -3.44
C LYS A 91 13.64 17.80 -2.96
N TYR A 92 13.94 17.75 -1.66
CA TYR A 92 15.07 18.37 -0.97
C TYR A 92 16.26 17.42 -0.82
N ASP A 93 16.44 16.56 -1.81
CA ASP A 93 17.75 15.99 -2.11
C ASP A 93 18.31 15.09 -0.99
N SER A 94 17.46 14.40 -0.22
CA SER A 94 17.89 13.49 0.85
C SER A 94 17.47 12.03 0.63
N TYR A 95 17.94 11.16 1.52
CA TYR A 95 17.50 9.77 1.58
C TYR A 95 16.02 9.69 2.00
N ILE A 96 15.30 8.69 1.48
CA ILE A 96 13.86 8.51 1.69
C ILE A 96 13.61 7.62 2.90
N TYR A 97 12.89 8.16 3.89
CA TYR A 97 12.48 7.46 5.11
C TYR A 97 10.98 7.10 5.05
N LYS A 98 10.64 5.90 5.48
CA LYS A 98 9.25 5.44 5.69
C LYS A 98 8.75 5.81 7.09
N GLU A 99 7.43 5.77 7.27
CA GLU A 99 6.82 6.04 8.57
C GLU A 99 7.33 5.06 9.64
N GLY A 100 7.77 5.60 10.77
CA GLY A 100 8.36 4.83 11.87
C GLY A 100 9.87 4.60 11.76
N GLN A 101 10.51 4.92 10.62
CA GLN A 101 11.97 4.93 10.53
C GLN A 101 12.53 6.24 11.08
N THR A 102 13.63 6.16 11.83
CA THR A 102 14.34 7.30 12.40
C THR A 102 15.86 7.08 12.34
N MET A 103 16.63 8.16 12.24
CA MET A 103 18.07 8.11 12.45
C MET A 103 18.36 8.15 13.95
N ASN A 104 18.96 7.10 14.48
CA ASN A 104 19.44 7.09 15.86
C ASN A 104 20.83 7.70 15.94
N LEU A 105 20.86 9.03 16.03
CA LEU A 105 22.08 9.82 16.09
C LEU A 105 22.70 9.75 17.48
N ALA A 106 24.02 9.57 17.54
CA ALA A 106 24.81 9.65 18.77
C ALA A 106 26.08 10.45 18.56
N VAL A 107 26.49 11.20 19.58
CA VAL A 107 27.80 11.83 19.65
C VAL A 107 28.81 10.79 20.16
N GLY A 108 29.94 10.67 19.49
CA GLY A 108 31.04 9.79 19.88
C GLY A 108 32.36 10.24 19.25
N GLY A 109 33.43 9.48 19.50
CA GLY A 109 34.77 9.76 19.00
C GLY A 109 35.81 10.01 20.09
N GLY A 110 37.03 10.35 19.66
CA GLY A 110 38.22 10.48 20.52
C GLY A 110 38.57 11.93 20.82
N GLU A 111 39.79 12.35 20.46
CA GLU A 111 40.20 13.78 20.56
C GLU A 111 39.39 14.69 19.63
N THR A 112 38.90 14.13 18.52
CA THR A 112 37.89 14.74 17.65
C THR A 112 36.64 13.88 17.76
N ASP A 113 35.56 14.48 18.22
CA ASP A 113 34.24 13.87 18.34
C ASP A 113 33.31 14.35 17.21
N GLY A 114 32.22 13.63 17.00
CA GLY A 114 31.24 13.90 15.95
C GLY A 114 29.95 13.12 16.12
N VAL A 115 29.00 13.31 15.21
CA VAL A 115 27.73 12.59 15.18
C VAL A 115 27.76 11.45 14.17
N GLY A 116 27.44 10.24 14.63
CA GLY A 116 27.23 9.05 13.82
C GLY A 116 25.89 8.37 14.13
N ILE A 117 25.66 7.21 13.52
CA ILE A 117 24.45 6.40 13.74
C ILE A 117 24.77 5.21 14.66
N VAL A 118 23.93 4.99 15.67
CA VAL A 118 23.94 3.80 16.51
C VAL A 118 22.75 2.89 16.19
N PRO A 119 22.85 1.57 16.42
CA PRO A 119 21.73 0.66 16.24
C PRO A 119 20.48 1.12 17.01
N ASP A 120 19.32 0.98 16.40
CA ASP A 120 18.03 1.02 17.07
C ASP A 120 17.74 -0.34 17.71
N ASP A 121 18.13 -0.48 18.98
CA ASP A 121 17.86 -1.68 19.78
C ASP A 121 16.35 -1.99 19.89
N SER A 122 15.48 -1.03 19.59
CA SER A 122 14.02 -1.24 19.58
C SER A 122 13.49 -1.72 18.23
N ALA A 123 14.27 -1.56 17.14
CA ALA A 123 13.90 -2.01 15.82
C ALA A 123 13.85 -3.54 15.74
N THR A 124 13.06 -4.03 14.78
CA THR A 124 12.97 -5.48 14.50
C THR A 124 14.31 -6.07 14.07
N TYR A 125 15.19 -5.25 13.50
CA TYR A 125 16.55 -5.62 13.08
C TYR A 125 17.53 -4.49 13.40
N PRO A 126 18.01 -4.41 14.64
CA PRO A 126 18.98 -3.38 15.04
C PRO A 126 20.21 -3.35 14.12
N GLU A 127 20.66 -4.51 13.63
CA GLU A 127 21.80 -4.65 12.72
C GLU A 127 21.63 -3.93 11.37
N TYR A 128 20.40 -3.71 10.91
CA TYR A 128 20.12 -2.96 9.67
C TYR A 128 19.79 -1.49 9.94
N THR A 129 19.95 -1.01 11.17
CA THR A 129 19.72 0.40 11.56
C THR A 129 21.00 1.14 11.90
N THR A 130 22.15 0.55 11.58
CA THR A 130 23.47 1.13 11.81
C THR A 130 23.84 2.15 10.73
N GLY A 131 24.97 2.84 10.92
CA GLY A 131 25.53 3.75 9.92
C GLY A 131 25.84 3.11 8.57
N GLU A 132 25.95 1.79 8.49
CA GLU A 132 26.12 1.07 7.21
C GLU A 132 24.91 1.29 6.28
N TYR A 133 23.71 1.33 6.85
CA TYR A 133 22.44 1.37 6.11
C TYR A 133 21.71 2.71 6.25
N TYR A 134 22.01 3.49 7.27
CA TYR A 134 21.39 4.78 7.54
C TYR A 134 22.44 5.89 7.48
N PRO A 135 22.22 6.97 6.71
CA PRO A 135 23.15 8.09 6.65
C PRO A 135 22.94 9.03 7.84
N VAL A 136 23.96 9.80 8.19
CA VAL A 136 23.83 11.07 8.90
C VAL A 136 23.61 12.17 7.85
N SER A 137 22.39 12.70 7.76
CA SER A 137 22.03 13.75 6.79
C SER A 137 21.85 15.11 7.45
N PHE A 138 22.63 16.09 7.01
CA PHE A 138 22.60 17.48 7.46
C PHE A 138 22.07 18.40 6.35
N GLY A 139 21.18 19.33 6.71
CA GLY A 139 20.69 20.38 5.83
C GLY A 139 20.99 21.78 6.36
N LEU A 140 21.19 22.72 5.44
CA LEU A 140 21.31 24.15 5.70
C LEU A 140 20.44 24.92 4.68
N TYR A 141 19.46 25.68 5.15
CA TYR A 141 18.70 26.59 4.30
C TYR A 141 19.60 27.71 3.76
N VAL A 142 19.59 27.89 2.44
CA VAL A 142 20.46 28.78 1.69
C VAL A 142 19.70 29.55 0.61
N ASP A 143 20.36 30.54 0.01
CA ASP A 143 19.78 31.26 -1.12
C ASP A 143 19.85 30.37 -2.39
N ASN A 144 18.74 30.19 -3.10
CA ASN A 144 18.69 29.48 -4.39
C ASN A 144 19.53 30.21 -5.46
N GLY A 145 20.17 29.45 -6.35
CA GLY A 145 21.06 29.97 -7.40
C GLY A 145 22.32 30.57 -6.78
N SER A 146 22.97 29.81 -5.90
CA SER A 146 24.18 30.24 -5.21
C SER A 146 25.19 29.11 -5.11
N TYR A 147 26.45 29.49 -5.18
CA TYR A 147 27.59 28.59 -5.16
C TYR A 147 28.27 28.51 -3.79
N TYR A 148 28.62 27.30 -3.36
CA TYR A 148 29.22 27.01 -2.07
C TYR A 148 30.50 26.18 -2.19
N ARG A 149 31.49 26.49 -1.34
CA ARG A 149 32.61 25.60 -1.03
C ARG A 149 32.36 24.95 0.32
N VAL A 150 32.63 23.66 0.42
CA VAL A 150 32.45 22.89 1.64
C VAL A 150 33.75 22.19 1.99
N ARG A 151 34.19 22.31 3.25
CA ARG A 151 35.20 21.45 3.86
C ARG A 151 34.52 20.62 4.94
N ALA A 152 34.47 19.32 4.75
CA ALA A 152 33.88 18.38 5.69
C ALA A 152 34.95 17.52 6.35
N THR A 153 34.91 17.42 7.67
CA THR A 153 35.79 16.54 8.45
C THR A 153 34.96 15.44 9.09
N VAL A 154 35.46 14.21 8.98
CA VAL A 154 34.81 12.97 9.39
C VAL A 154 35.76 12.19 10.29
N THR A 155 35.23 11.52 11.30
CA THR A 155 35.97 10.72 12.28
C THR A 155 35.27 9.39 12.55
N THR A 156 35.78 8.60 13.49
CA THR A 156 35.17 7.34 13.93
C THR A 156 34.26 7.59 15.14
N LEU A 157 33.08 6.98 15.16
CA LEU A 157 32.12 7.09 16.27
C LEU A 157 32.62 6.35 17.51
N ASP A 158 33.13 5.14 17.32
CA ASP A 158 33.96 4.40 18.27
C ASP A 158 35.43 4.62 17.92
N PRO A 159 36.23 5.30 18.78
CA PRO A 159 37.64 5.57 18.52
C PRO A 159 38.54 4.34 18.58
N GLU A 160 38.03 3.17 18.99
CA GLU A 160 38.80 1.91 19.04
C GLU A 160 38.65 1.06 17.77
N ARG A 161 37.76 1.45 16.85
CA ARG A 161 37.46 0.71 15.61
C ARG A 161 37.65 1.60 14.38
N ASP A 162 38.11 0.99 13.29
CA ASP A 162 38.09 1.65 11.98
C ASP A 162 36.63 1.95 11.57
N ALA A 163 36.45 2.94 10.70
CA ALA A 163 35.18 3.25 10.06
C ALA A 163 35.33 3.17 8.53
N THR A 164 34.23 2.83 7.85
CA THR A 164 34.12 2.98 6.40
C THR A 164 33.18 4.14 6.15
N ALA A 165 33.54 5.08 5.29
CA ALA A 165 32.77 6.30 5.05
C ALA A 165 32.56 6.57 3.56
N SER A 166 31.35 6.97 3.21
CA SER A 166 30.95 7.52 1.92
C SER A 166 30.22 8.84 2.16
N MET A 167 30.64 9.90 1.50
CA MET A 167 30.03 11.22 1.65
C MET A 167 29.36 11.63 0.35
N PHE A 168 28.16 12.18 0.49
CA PHE A 168 27.35 12.66 -0.60
C PHE A 168 26.86 14.08 -0.30
N TYR A 169 26.59 14.84 -1.36
CA TYR A 169 25.92 16.13 -1.27
C TYR A 169 24.75 16.19 -2.27
N GLU A 170 23.81 17.10 -2.04
CA GLU A 170 22.54 17.17 -2.76
C GLU A 170 21.95 15.78 -3.04
N ARG A 171 21.49 15.50 -4.27
CA ARG A 171 20.78 14.28 -4.68
C ARG A 171 21.67 13.04 -4.79
N ARG A 172 22.42 12.78 -3.73
CA ARG A 172 23.43 11.71 -3.61
C ARG A 172 24.55 11.84 -4.64
N HIS A 173 25.04 13.06 -4.88
CA HIS A 173 26.28 13.28 -5.63
C HIS A 173 27.46 12.85 -4.74
N PRO A 174 28.19 11.76 -5.07
CA PRO A 174 29.29 11.29 -4.25
C PRO A 174 30.46 12.28 -4.26
N VAL A 175 30.90 12.70 -3.07
CA VAL A 175 32.23 13.29 -2.87
C VAL A 175 33.28 12.19 -2.89
N TYR A 176 33.03 11.10 -2.17
CA TYR A 176 33.82 9.88 -2.16
C TYR A 176 32.98 8.69 -1.67
N LYS A 177 33.39 7.46 -2.01
CA LYS A 177 32.74 6.22 -1.53
C LYS A 177 33.76 5.26 -0.92
N GLY A 178 33.39 4.66 0.20
CA GLY A 178 34.10 3.53 0.82
C GLY A 178 35.50 3.84 1.36
N VAL A 179 35.77 5.07 1.79
CA VAL A 179 37.06 5.44 2.39
C VAL A 179 37.17 4.87 3.81
N THR A 180 38.27 4.17 4.11
CA THR A 180 38.56 3.71 5.47
C THR A 180 39.18 4.83 6.31
N ILE A 181 38.57 5.12 7.46
CA ILE A 181 39.10 6.01 8.49
C ILE A 181 39.68 5.13 9.61
N PRO A 182 40.99 5.17 9.87
CA PRO A 182 41.58 4.41 10.97
C PRO A 182 40.98 4.77 12.32
N ALA A 183 40.95 3.82 13.25
CA ALA A 183 40.45 4.02 14.62
C ALA A 183 40.98 5.31 15.28
N GLY A 184 40.06 6.20 15.66
CA GLY A 184 40.35 7.50 16.28
C GLY A 184 40.98 8.54 15.34
N GLY A 185 41.09 8.24 14.06
CA GLY A 185 41.59 9.13 13.01
C GLY A 185 40.51 10.06 12.44
N THR A 186 40.93 10.90 11.50
CA THR A 186 40.04 11.82 10.78
C THR A 186 40.33 11.81 9.29
N TYR A 187 39.29 12.03 8.49
CA TYR A 187 39.40 12.29 7.06
C TYR A 187 38.75 13.63 6.72
N THR A 188 39.36 14.43 5.84
CA THR A 188 38.82 15.73 5.41
C THR A 188 38.67 15.75 3.90
N ALA A 189 37.48 16.14 3.45
CA ALA A 189 37.18 16.34 2.04
C ALA A 189 36.79 17.80 1.80
N GLU A 190 37.24 18.34 0.67
CA GLU A 190 36.84 19.66 0.17
C GLU A 190 36.12 19.45 -1.16
N PHE A 191 34.99 20.13 -1.36
CA PHE A 191 34.18 20.01 -2.56
C PHE A 191 33.33 21.26 -2.78
N SER A 192 32.67 21.32 -3.94
CA SER A 192 31.89 22.47 -4.39
C SER A 192 30.47 22.09 -4.73
N VAL A 193 29.53 22.95 -4.40
CA VAL A 193 28.10 22.71 -4.55
C VAL A 193 27.42 23.92 -5.17
N ASP A 194 26.58 23.66 -6.17
CA ASP A 194 25.77 24.67 -6.84
C ASP A 194 24.28 24.37 -6.59
N VAL A 195 23.67 25.14 -5.68
CA VAL A 195 22.30 24.90 -5.21
C VAL A 195 21.34 25.61 -6.15
N GLU A 196 20.65 24.84 -7.01
CA GLU A 196 19.93 25.37 -8.16
C GLU A 196 18.47 24.91 -8.24
N THR A 197 17.64 25.72 -8.91
CA THR A 197 16.24 25.29 -9.17
C THR A 197 16.26 24.02 -10.03
N ILE A 198 15.39 23.06 -9.73
CA ILE A 198 15.29 21.82 -10.53
C ILE A 198 13.90 21.71 -11.14
N ASN A 199 13.83 21.30 -12.41
CA ASN A 199 12.55 20.99 -13.04
C ASN A 199 12.19 19.52 -12.82
N PHE A 200 10.89 19.25 -12.69
CA PHE A 200 10.33 17.91 -12.75
C PHE A 200 9.25 17.89 -13.84
N LYS A 201 9.35 16.98 -14.81
CA LYS A 201 8.50 16.91 -16.02
C LYS A 201 6.99 16.96 -15.75
N ASN A 202 6.55 16.41 -14.62
CA ASN A 202 5.12 16.36 -14.25
C ASN A 202 4.70 17.40 -13.20
N GLU A 203 5.65 18.12 -12.59
CA GLU A 203 5.39 19.00 -11.44
C GLU A 203 5.83 20.45 -11.65
N GLY A 204 6.73 20.70 -12.61
CA GLY A 204 7.30 22.02 -12.89
C GLY A 204 8.55 22.31 -12.06
N ASN A 205 8.85 23.59 -11.86
CA ASN A 205 10.06 24.01 -11.13
C ASN A 205 9.87 23.82 -9.62
N PHE A 206 10.85 23.16 -9.01
CA PHE A 206 11.10 23.13 -7.60
C PHE A 206 12.28 24.06 -7.29
N VAL A 207 12.03 25.06 -6.44
CA VAL A 207 13.09 25.97 -6.00
C VAL A 207 13.82 25.28 -4.88
N ASP A 208 15.05 24.86 -5.14
CA ASP A 208 15.89 24.31 -4.12
C ASP A 208 16.54 25.43 -3.30
N ASP A 209 16.21 25.47 -2.02
CA ASP A 209 16.72 26.46 -1.07
C ASP A 209 17.44 25.80 0.12
N MET A 210 17.97 24.59 -0.06
CA MET A 210 18.67 23.86 1.00
C MET A 210 19.91 23.13 0.47
N LEU A 211 21.07 23.43 1.06
CA LEU A 211 22.30 22.65 0.88
C LEU A 211 22.23 21.39 1.73
N ASN A 212 22.38 20.22 1.11
CA ASN A 212 22.32 18.92 1.80
C ASN A 212 23.65 18.16 1.73
N ILE A 213 24.09 17.61 2.86
CA ILE A 213 25.29 16.77 2.99
C ILE A 213 24.93 15.52 3.79
N SER A 214 25.25 14.34 3.25
CA SER A 214 24.94 13.05 3.85
C SER A 214 26.20 12.18 3.99
N LEU A 215 26.41 11.61 5.17
CA LEU A 215 27.50 10.68 5.47
C LEU A 215 26.91 9.29 5.71
N LEU A 216 27.28 8.32 4.89
CA LEU A 216 26.90 6.91 5.03
C LEU A 216 28.14 6.08 5.38
N GLY A 217 28.03 5.18 6.34
CA GLY A 217 29.05 4.17 6.60
C GLY A 217 29.13 3.70 8.05
N GLU A 218 29.49 2.42 8.23
CA GLU A 218 29.60 1.85 9.57
C GLU A 218 30.66 2.56 10.40
N ASN A 219 30.31 2.91 11.64
CA ASN A 219 31.17 3.59 12.60
C ASN A 219 31.65 4.98 12.15
N ALA A 220 31.13 5.54 11.05
CA ALA A 220 31.48 6.88 10.58
C ALA A 220 30.73 7.95 11.38
N ALA A 221 31.42 9.04 11.72
CA ALA A 221 30.84 10.19 12.40
C ALA A 221 31.24 11.50 11.70
N LEU A 222 30.26 12.38 11.43
CA LEU A 222 30.51 13.72 10.91
C LEU A 222 31.02 14.60 12.07
N ALA A 223 32.21 15.18 11.94
CA ALA A 223 32.85 15.96 13.00
C ALA A 223 32.63 17.47 12.83
N SER A 224 32.87 17.99 11.62
CA SER A 224 32.69 19.42 11.34
C SER A 224 32.41 19.73 9.87
N LEU A 225 31.77 20.87 9.63
CA LEU A 225 31.56 21.47 8.30
C LEU A 225 31.96 22.95 8.30
N ASP A 226 32.86 23.35 7.41
CA ASP A 226 33.06 24.75 7.01
C ASP A 226 32.39 24.98 5.66
N ILE A 227 31.41 25.89 5.59
CA ILE A 227 30.63 26.18 4.39
C ILE A 227 30.82 27.65 4.03
N GLN A 228 31.25 27.94 2.81
CA GLN A 228 31.51 29.29 2.31
C GLN A 228 30.66 29.59 1.07
N GLN A 229 29.79 30.60 1.12
CA GLN A 229 29.10 31.12 -0.07
C GLN A 229 30.05 32.00 -0.87
N ILE A 230 30.18 31.75 -2.17
CA ILE A 230 31.16 32.41 -3.05
C ILE A 230 30.51 33.49 -3.91
N ASP A 231 31.22 34.60 -4.12
CA ASP A 231 30.86 35.60 -5.12
C ASP A 231 31.20 35.11 -6.53
N GLU A 232 30.19 34.60 -7.23
CA GLU A 232 30.35 34.08 -8.59
C GLU A 232 30.84 35.12 -9.59
N SER A 233 30.74 36.43 -9.29
CA SER A 233 31.23 37.48 -10.19
C SER A 233 32.76 37.54 -10.31
N THR A 234 33.50 36.84 -9.44
CA THR A 234 34.96 36.74 -9.52
C THR A 234 35.46 35.66 -10.47
N GLY A 235 34.57 34.82 -11.00
CA GLY A 235 34.88 33.84 -12.05
C GLY A 235 35.61 32.57 -11.59
N THR A 236 35.55 32.23 -10.31
CA THR A 236 36.17 31.01 -9.73
C THR A 236 35.15 29.90 -9.45
N ALA A 237 33.85 30.20 -9.53
CA ALA A 237 32.75 29.28 -9.27
C ALA A 237 32.32 28.53 -10.54
N THR A 238 33.02 27.44 -10.87
CA THR A 238 32.75 26.66 -12.09
C THR A 238 31.69 25.59 -11.84
N THR A 239 30.70 25.49 -12.75
CA THR A 239 29.66 24.46 -12.72
C THR A 239 29.70 23.59 -13.98
N LEU A 240 29.60 22.26 -13.79
CA LEU A 240 29.24 21.31 -14.82
C LEU A 240 27.71 21.11 -14.82
N TRP A 241 27.05 21.66 -15.85
CA TRP A 241 25.62 21.52 -16.07
C TRP A 241 25.33 20.21 -16.81
N VAL A 242 24.66 19.27 -16.15
CA VAL A 242 24.42 17.92 -16.68
C VAL A 242 22.99 17.80 -17.20
N LEU A 243 22.83 17.53 -18.49
CA LEU A 243 21.56 17.40 -19.18
C LEU A 243 21.44 16.00 -19.77
N GLY A 244 20.39 15.27 -19.41
CA GLY A 244 20.21 13.92 -19.93
C GLY A 244 18.89 13.25 -19.57
N ASP A 245 18.81 11.97 -19.88
CA ASP A 245 17.64 11.15 -19.63
C ASP A 245 17.76 10.31 -18.35
N SER A 246 17.01 9.21 -18.27
CA SER A 246 17.02 8.30 -17.12
C SER A 246 18.38 7.66 -16.86
N THR A 247 19.28 7.60 -17.84
CA THR A 247 20.64 7.07 -17.63
C THR A 247 21.61 8.10 -17.05
N VAL A 248 21.15 9.34 -16.85
CA VAL A 248 21.96 10.50 -16.43
C VAL A 248 21.41 11.16 -15.16
N THR A 249 20.10 11.05 -14.92
CA THR A 249 19.39 11.64 -13.76
C THR A 249 20.02 11.32 -12.41
N ASP A 250 19.75 12.16 -11.44
CA ASP A 250 19.96 11.81 -10.04
C ASP A 250 19.00 10.71 -9.59
N GLY A 251 19.45 9.88 -8.65
CA GLY A 251 18.71 8.76 -8.12
C GLY A 251 18.24 8.99 -6.70
N SER A 252 17.00 8.59 -6.38
CA SER A 252 16.52 8.48 -5.00
C SER A 252 16.99 7.17 -4.34
N ALA A 253 17.26 7.19 -3.04
CA ALA A 253 17.51 5.97 -2.26
C ALA A 253 16.65 5.90 -1.01
N SER A 254 16.01 4.76 -0.78
CA SER A 254 15.31 4.50 0.48
C SER A 254 16.29 4.01 1.54
N VAL A 255 15.99 4.28 2.81
CA VAL A 255 16.64 3.60 3.93
C VAL A 255 15.83 2.38 4.40
N PRO A 256 16.47 1.31 4.90
CA PRO A 256 17.91 1.03 4.89
C PRO A 256 18.50 0.98 3.46
N TYR A 257 19.63 1.65 3.27
CA TYR A 257 20.31 1.81 1.99
C TYR A 257 20.95 0.49 1.54
N PHE A 258 20.80 0.16 0.25
CA PHE A 258 21.47 -0.98 -0.35
C PHE A 258 21.87 -0.68 -1.80
N ASP A 259 23.15 -0.89 -2.14
CA ASP A 259 23.72 -0.47 -3.44
C ASP A 259 23.00 -1.08 -4.66
N LEU A 260 22.39 -2.27 -4.55
CA LEU A 260 21.71 -2.91 -5.69
C LEU A 260 20.32 -2.36 -5.97
N GLN A 261 19.69 -1.71 -4.99
CA GLN A 261 18.28 -1.32 -5.05
C GLN A 261 18.06 0.01 -5.76
N ASN A 262 19.02 0.93 -5.63
CA ASN A 262 18.79 2.31 -6.00
C ASN A 262 19.13 2.53 -7.45
N TYR A 263 18.12 2.95 -8.18
CA TYR A 263 18.25 3.50 -9.51
C TYR A 263 18.96 4.86 -9.45
N THR A 264 20.03 5.03 -10.24
CA THR A 264 20.72 6.32 -10.42
C THR A 264 21.41 6.39 -11.77
N GLY A 265 21.64 7.60 -12.29
CA GLY A 265 22.31 7.84 -13.56
C GLY A 265 23.79 8.16 -13.41
N VAL A 266 24.52 8.03 -14.53
CA VAL A 266 25.95 8.35 -14.64
C VAL A 266 26.23 9.82 -14.28
N GLY A 267 25.29 10.72 -14.57
CA GLY A 267 25.43 12.15 -14.32
C GLY A 267 25.63 12.49 -12.84
N ALA A 268 24.96 11.78 -11.93
CA ALA A 268 25.11 11.98 -10.50
C ALA A 268 26.55 11.66 -10.02
N TYR A 269 27.19 10.65 -10.63
CA TYR A 269 28.48 10.12 -10.23
C TYR A 269 29.69 10.86 -10.84
N LEU A 270 29.48 11.79 -11.78
CA LEU A 270 30.56 12.62 -12.32
C LEU A 270 31.27 13.42 -11.22
N SER A 271 30.52 13.83 -10.19
CA SER A 271 31.00 14.59 -9.03
C SER A 271 32.19 13.96 -8.29
N LYS A 272 32.24 12.63 -8.18
CA LYS A 272 33.32 11.88 -7.51
C LYS A 272 34.69 12.05 -8.18
N TYR A 273 34.69 12.34 -9.47
CA TYR A 273 35.88 12.30 -10.33
C TYR A 273 36.29 13.67 -10.87
N LEU A 274 35.45 14.68 -10.66
CA LEU A 274 35.79 16.06 -10.98
C LEU A 274 36.76 16.64 -9.95
N PRO A 275 37.59 17.62 -10.36
CA PRO A 275 38.28 18.48 -9.41
C PRO A 275 37.33 19.07 -8.38
N SER A 276 37.78 19.15 -7.13
CA SER A 276 36.95 19.59 -6.00
C SER A 276 36.47 21.04 -6.08
N ASP A 277 37.06 21.84 -6.97
CA ASP A 277 36.68 23.22 -7.25
C ASP A 277 35.63 23.36 -8.37
N ILE A 278 35.03 22.26 -8.84
CA ILE A 278 33.95 22.25 -9.83
C ILE A 278 32.70 21.61 -9.21
N ALA A 279 31.57 22.31 -9.30
CA ALA A 279 30.28 21.79 -8.83
C ALA A 279 29.55 21.06 -9.96
N VAL A 280 28.64 20.16 -9.60
CA VAL A 280 27.72 19.49 -10.55
C VAL A 280 26.30 19.99 -10.30
N SER A 281 25.64 20.48 -11.36
CA SER A 281 24.20 20.73 -11.37
C SER A 281 23.53 19.78 -12.36
N ASN A 282 22.91 18.71 -11.84
CA ASN A 282 22.28 17.70 -12.67
C ASN A 282 20.80 17.98 -12.90
N GLN A 283 20.48 18.22 -14.16
CA GLN A 283 19.15 18.54 -14.65
C GLN A 283 18.57 17.38 -15.49
N GLY A 284 19.16 16.19 -15.39
CA GLY A 284 18.64 14.97 -16.02
C GLY A 284 17.37 14.47 -15.33
N GLU A 285 16.45 13.88 -16.11
CA GLU A 285 15.25 13.24 -15.57
C GLU A 285 14.80 12.08 -16.48
N GLY A 286 14.11 11.10 -15.87
CA GLY A 286 13.58 9.95 -16.57
C GLY A 286 12.62 10.29 -17.72
N GLY A 287 12.86 9.65 -18.87
CA GLY A 287 11.99 9.77 -20.04
C GLY A 287 12.13 11.10 -20.80
N LEU A 288 13.18 11.88 -20.56
CA LEU A 288 13.58 13.02 -21.39
C LEU A 288 14.33 12.57 -22.65
N ASN A 289 14.39 13.44 -23.65
CA ASN A 289 15.24 13.31 -24.83
C ASN A 289 15.83 14.70 -25.18
N ALA A 290 16.67 14.80 -26.21
CA ALA A 290 17.39 16.03 -26.50
C ALA A 290 16.47 17.22 -26.86
N THR A 291 15.18 16.97 -27.16
CA THR A 291 14.20 18.04 -27.41
C THR A 291 13.73 18.75 -26.13
N ASP A 292 14.08 18.26 -24.93
CA ASP A 292 13.68 18.88 -23.66
C ASP A 292 14.04 20.37 -23.60
N ASN A 293 13.08 21.21 -23.21
CA ASN A 293 13.29 22.64 -23.05
C ASN A 293 13.05 23.12 -21.63
N SER A 294 12.48 22.28 -20.75
CA SER A 294 12.11 22.70 -19.40
C SER A 294 13.31 22.62 -18.46
N HIS A 295 14.06 21.51 -18.49
CA HIS A 295 15.28 21.33 -17.69
C HIS A 295 16.42 22.13 -18.30
N PHE A 296 16.55 22.09 -19.63
CA PHE A 296 17.48 22.95 -20.36
C PHE A 296 17.31 24.44 -20.05
N ALA A 297 16.08 24.92 -19.78
CA ALA A 297 15.88 26.33 -19.46
C ALA A 297 16.57 26.75 -18.16
N ILE A 298 16.68 25.86 -17.17
CA ILE A 298 17.43 26.15 -15.93
C ILE A 298 18.89 26.36 -16.26
N ALA A 299 19.54 25.36 -16.88
CA ALA A 299 20.95 25.45 -17.26
C ALA A 299 21.23 26.65 -18.17
N ARG A 300 20.39 26.89 -19.19
CA ARG A 300 20.55 28.05 -20.10
C ARG A 300 20.49 29.39 -19.37
N ASP A 301 19.62 29.52 -18.38
CA ASP A 301 19.38 30.82 -17.72
C ASP A 301 20.45 31.13 -16.67
N ASN A 302 21.19 30.12 -16.19
CA ASN A 302 22.19 30.24 -15.12
C ASN A 302 23.64 29.96 -15.56
N ILE A 303 23.88 29.31 -16.71
CA ILE A 303 25.23 29.04 -17.22
C ILE A 303 26.03 30.32 -17.48
N LYS A 304 27.30 30.32 -17.08
CA LYS A 304 28.19 31.49 -17.13
C LYS A 304 29.55 31.16 -17.75
N ALA A 305 30.36 32.19 -17.96
CA ALA A 305 31.67 32.06 -18.60
C ALA A 305 32.58 31.13 -17.81
N GLY A 306 33.19 30.16 -18.50
CA GLY A 306 34.04 29.13 -17.89
C GLY A 306 33.31 27.87 -17.45
N ASP A 307 31.97 27.84 -17.46
CA ASP A 307 31.19 26.63 -17.16
C ASP A 307 31.27 25.60 -18.30
N TYR A 308 30.76 24.40 -18.00
CA TYR A 308 30.64 23.28 -18.92
C TYR A 308 29.20 22.79 -18.99
N MET A 309 28.76 22.36 -20.18
CA MET A 309 27.47 21.70 -20.37
C MET A 309 27.66 20.29 -20.91
N TYR A 310 27.36 19.29 -20.08
CA TYR A 310 27.34 17.88 -20.43
C TYR A 310 25.96 17.52 -21.01
N VAL A 311 25.92 16.99 -22.23
CA VAL A 311 24.67 16.63 -22.93
C VAL A 311 24.73 15.17 -23.38
N GLN A 312 24.00 14.30 -22.68
CA GLN A 312 23.88 12.87 -23.02
C GLN A 312 22.41 12.48 -23.20
N TYR A 313 22.04 12.13 -24.44
CA TYR A 313 20.72 11.59 -24.73
C TYR A 313 20.78 10.51 -25.80
N GLY A 314 19.76 9.66 -25.85
CA GLY A 314 19.63 8.65 -26.91
C GLY A 314 18.50 7.66 -26.65
N HIS A 315 18.31 7.26 -25.39
CA HIS A 315 17.42 6.16 -25.03
C HIS A 315 15.96 6.41 -25.39
N ASN A 316 15.50 7.66 -25.26
CA ASN A 316 14.10 8.03 -25.41
C ASN A 316 13.77 8.72 -26.74
N HIS A 317 14.72 8.86 -27.67
CA HIS A 317 14.42 9.46 -28.97
C HIS A 317 13.38 8.66 -29.74
N LYS A 318 13.27 7.34 -29.51
CA LYS A 318 12.27 6.44 -30.10
C LYS A 318 10.84 6.51 -29.51
N ASN A 319 10.61 7.30 -28.45
CA ASN A 319 9.42 7.20 -27.58
C ASN A 319 8.41 8.38 -27.66
N GLY A 320 8.44 9.21 -28.70
CA GLY A 320 7.44 10.28 -28.86
C GLY A 320 6.00 9.73 -28.93
N LYS A 321 5.06 10.29 -28.14
CA LYS A 321 3.63 9.89 -28.00
C LYS A 321 2.78 9.95 -29.29
N ASN A 322 3.38 9.96 -30.48
CA ASN A 322 2.69 9.91 -31.77
C ASN A 322 3.30 8.83 -32.67
N GLY A 323 2.86 7.57 -32.50
CA GLY A 323 2.93 6.51 -33.52
C GLY A 323 4.19 5.61 -33.53
N PRO A 324 4.05 4.27 -33.50
CA PRO A 324 5.16 3.30 -33.54
C PRO A 324 5.78 3.06 -34.94
N TYR A 325 5.76 4.05 -35.83
CA TYR A 325 5.92 3.81 -37.27
C TYR A 325 7.10 4.54 -37.94
N TYR A 326 8.07 5.11 -37.22
CA TYR A 326 9.20 5.84 -37.82
C TYR A 326 10.49 5.01 -37.85
N THR A 327 11.33 5.23 -38.88
CA THR A 327 12.65 4.60 -39.05
C THR A 327 13.68 5.15 -38.07
N ASP A 328 14.81 4.45 -37.89
CA ASP A 328 15.91 4.91 -37.03
C ASP A 328 16.47 6.25 -37.49
N GLU A 329 16.56 6.50 -38.81
CA GLU A 329 17.02 7.79 -39.37
C GLU A 329 16.17 8.99 -38.90
N TYR A 330 14.86 8.81 -38.76
CA TYR A 330 13.98 9.88 -38.25
C TYR A 330 14.35 10.26 -36.82
N TRP A 331 14.60 9.25 -35.96
CA TRP A 331 14.95 9.46 -34.57
C TRP A 331 16.36 10.04 -34.40
N LEU A 332 17.31 9.63 -35.25
CA LEU A 332 18.64 10.20 -35.31
C LEU A 332 18.61 11.68 -35.76
N ASN A 333 17.78 12.01 -36.76
CA ASN A 333 17.59 13.41 -37.14
C ASN A 333 17.02 14.22 -35.96
N ASN A 334 15.96 13.75 -35.30
CA ASN A 334 15.39 14.48 -34.16
C ASN A 334 16.41 14.73 -33.03
N TYR A 335 17.32 13.79 -32.79
CA TYR A 335 18.44 13.97 -31.86
C TYR A 335 19.39 15.07 -32.32
N VAL A 336 19.99 14.94 -33.52
CA VAL A 336 21.03 15.87 -33.99
C VAL A 336 20.51 17.29 -34.20
N GLN A 337 19.26 17.45 -34.65
CA GLN A 337 18.62 18.75 -34.82
C GLN A 337 18.36 19.46 -33.48
N SER A 338 18.41 18.73 -32.36
CA SER A 338 18.25 19.31 -31.03
C SER A 338 19.56 19.85 -30.44
N LEU A 339 20.72 19.40 -30.93
CA LEU A 339 22.04 19.80 -30.40
C LEU A 339 22.37 21.30 -30.51
N PRO A 340 21.97 22.04 -31.58
CA PRO A 340 22.32 23.45 -31.74
C PRO A 340 21.92 24.36 -30.59
N LYS A 341 20.80 24.09 -29.91
CA LYS A 341 20.36 24.96 -28.81
C LYS A 341 21.31 24.92 -27.60
N TYR A 342 21.93 23.77 -27.35
CA TYR A 342 22.91 23.61 -26.28
C TYR A 342 24.22 24.31 -26.63
N TYR A 343 24.67 24.18 -27.89
CA TYR A 343 25.82 24.92 -28.41
C TYR A 343 25.60 26.43 -28.34
N ASP A 344 24.45 26.93 -28.80
CA ASP A 344 24.11 28.34 -28.79
C ASP A 344 24.08 28.90 -27.37
N ALA A 345 23.55 28.15 -26.39
CA ALA A 345 23.57 28.55 -24.98
C ALA A 345 25.00 28.68 -24.45
N CYS A 346 25.83 27.66 -24.66
CA CYS A 346 27.23 27.67 -24.20
C CYS A 346 28.02 28.81 -24.85
N LYS A 347 27.90 28.96 -26.18
CA LYS A 347 28.54 30.03 -26.94
C LYS A 347 28.13 31.42 -26.44
N ASN A 348 26.85 31.64 -26.17
CA ASN A 348 26.37 32.95 -25.70
C ASN A 348 26.86 33.29 -24.28
N ALA A 349 27.23 32.28 -23.49
CA ALA A 349 27.71 32.42 -22.12
C ALA A 349 29.25 32.37 -22.00
N ASP A 350 29.99 32.15 -23.10
CA ASP A 350 31.43 31.83 -23.07
C ASP A 350 31.74 30.56 -22.24
N ALA A 351 30.88 29.54 -22.36
CA ALA A 351 30.99 28.22 -21.75
C ALA A 351 31.30 27.13 -22.80
N ALA A 352 31.70 25.94 -22.35
CA ALA A 352 32.04 24.81 -23.22
C ALA A 352 30.91 23.79 -23.33
N LEU A 353 30.63 23.29 -24.55
CA LEU A 353 29.69 22.20 -24.78
C LEU A 353 30.41 20.86 -24.87
N ILE A 354 29.92 19.87 -24.13
CA ILE A 354 30.38 18.48 -24.20
C ILE A 354 29.19 17.61 -24.63
N VAL A 355 29.21 17.12 -25.86
CA VAL A 355 28.24 16.13 -26.33
C VAL A 355 28.76 14.75 -25.96
N VAL A 356 27.94 13.96 -25.28
CA VAL A 356 28.36 12.65 -24.77
C VAL A 356 27.53 11.54 -25.39
N GLY A 357 28.21 10.54 -25.91
CA GLY A 357 27.58 9.33 -26.43
C GLY A 357 26.78 8.61 -25.34
N PRO A 358 25.53 8.16 -25.60
CA PRO A 358 24.76 7.46 -24.57
C PRO A 358 25.39 6.12 -24.20
N ILE A 359 25.31 5.75 -22.92
CA ILE A 359 25.66 4.41 -22.45
C ILE A 359 24.83 3.35 -23.19
N ASP A 360 25.28 2.10 -23.20
CA ASP A 360 24.49 1.00 -23.75
C ASP A 360 23.72 0.22 -22.67
N ARG A 361 22.79 -0.61 -23.15
CA ARG A 361 21.99 -1.53 -22.35
C ARG A 361 22.73 -2.84 -22.15
N HIS A 362 22.30 -3.64 -21.18
CA HIS A 362 22.83 -4.98 -20.92
C HIS A 362 21.79 -6.10 -21.20
N ASN A 363 20.98 -5.95 -22.26
CA ASN A 363 19.92 -6.92 -22.56
C ASN A 363 20.49 -8.29 -22.98
N GLU A 364 19.75 -9.37 -22.69
CA GLU A 364 20.15 -10.75 -23.03
C GLU A 364 20.53 -10.92 -24.51
N GLY A 365 19.78 -10.31 -25.42
CA GLY A 365 20.04 -10.40 -26.87
C GLY A 365 21.30 -9.68 -27.36
N GLN A 366 21.98 -8.90 -26.50
CA GLN A 366 23.20 -8.17 -26.87
C GLN A 366 24.47 -8.99 -26.61
N TYR A 367 24.42 -10.00 -25.74
CA TYR A 367 25.60 -10.73 -25.28
C TYR A 367 25.83 -12.05 -26.05
N ASP A 368 27.06 -12.25 -26.53
CA ASP A 368 27.53 -13.53 -27.07
C ASP A 368 28.54 -14.18 -26.11
N ALA A 369 28.09 -15.21 -25.39
CA ALA A 369 28.91 -15.95 -24.42
C ALA A 369 30.07 -16.73 -25.07
N SER A 370 30.01 -17.02 -26.38
CA SER A 370 31.06 -17.78 -27.07
C SER A 370 32.31 -16.95 -27.35
N THR A 371 32.13 -15.63 -27.46
CA THR A 371 33.18 -14.66 -27.73
C THR A 371 33.41 -13.69 -26.57
N ASN A 372 32.57 -13.72 -25.54
CA ASN A 372 32.49 -12.72 -24.47
C ASN A 372 32.39 -11.31 -25.05
N THR A 373 31.40 -11.06 -25.91
CA THR A 373 31.25 -9.76 -26.58
C THR A 373 29.83 -9.24 -26.49
N TRP A 374 29.71 -7.93 -26.36
CA TRP A 374 28.44 -7.20 -26.36
C TRP A 374 28.22 -6.45 -27.68
N SER A 375 27.00 -6.50 -28.20
CA SER A 375 26.59 -5.70 -29.36
C SER A 375 25.90 -4.41 -28.94
N THR A 376 26.18 -3.33 -29.67
CA THR A 376 25.60 -2.00 -29.41
C THR A 376 24.14 -1.90 -29.83
N THR A 377 23.36 -1.13 -29.08
CA THR A 377 22.00 -0.70 -29.48
C THR A 377 21.91 0.81 -29.74
N LEU A 378 22.96 1.57 -29.43
CA LEU A 378 22.92 3.04 -29.41
C LEU A 378 24.13 3.74 -30.05
N ALA A 379 25.12 3.02 -30.59
CA ALA A 379 26.32 3.61 -31.22
C ALA A 379 26.01 4.63 -32.32
N HIS A 380 24.86 4.52 -32.99
CA HIS A 380 24.44 5.49 -33.99
C HIS A 380 24.24 6.91 -33.42
N PHE A 381 23.81 7.04 -32.15
CA PHE A 381 23.67 8.32 -31.46
C PHE A 381 25.04 8.90 -31.05
N SER A 382 25.97 8.06 -30.59
CA SER A 382 27.37 8.48 -30.36
C SER A 382 27.98 9.02 -31.65
N ARG A 383 27.94 8.23 -32.74
CA ARG A 383 28.53 8.60 -34.03
C ARG A 383 28.01 9.93 -34.57
N ILE A 384 26.69 10.14 -34.58
CA ILE A 384 26.12 11.38 -35.14
C ILE A 384 26.40 12.60 -34.24
N GLY A 385 26.50 12.39 -32.92
CA GLY A 385 26.91 13.43 -31.97
C GLY A 385 28.36 13.85 -32.18
N GLU A 386 29.26 12.88 -32.33
CA GLU A 386 30.68 13.09 -32.67
C GLU A 386 30.82 13.88 -33.97
N GLN A 387 30.13 13.45 -35.03
CA GLN A 387 30.16 14.12 -36.32
C GLN A 387 29.70 15.58 -36.22
N TYR A 388 28.64 15.86 -35.46
CA TYR A 388 28.19 17.23 -35.23
C TYR A 388 29.28 18.09 -34.55
N VAL A 389 29.94 17.56 -33.51
CA VAL A 389 31.04 18.24 -32.82
C VAL A 389 32.24 18.44 -33.73
N GLN A 390 32.66 17.43 -34.50
CA GLN A 390 33.76 17.54 -35.46
C GLN A 390 33.46 18.57 -36.56
N CYS A 391 32.22 18.58 -37.06
CA CYS A 391 31.77 19.58 -38.02
C CYS A 391 31.85 21.02 -37.45
N LEU A 392 31.52 21.23 -36.17
CA LEU A 392 31.74 22.51 -35.48
C LEU A 392 33.23 22.82 -35.32
N LYS A 393 34.00 21.89 -34.72
CA LYS A 393 35.41 22.07 -34.38
C LYS A 393 36.26 22.38 -35.60
N TYR A 394 36.16 21.61 -36.68
CA TYR A 394 37.04 21.76 -37.85
C TYR A 394 36.42 22.57 -39.01
N GLY A 395 35.10 22.69 -39.05
CA GLY A 395 34.39 23.33 -40.16
C GLY A 395 33.63 24.60 -39.78
N GLY A 396 33.46 24.88 -38.49
CA GLY A 396 32.65 25.99 -37.98
C GLY A 396 31.14 25.82 -38.22
N GLU A 397 30.37 26.84 -37.84
CA GLU A 397 28.90 26.80 -37.84
C GLU A 397 28.28 26.54 -39.21
N GLU A 398 28.88 27.03 -40.29
CA GLU A 398 28.34 26.81 -41.64
C GLU A 398 28.47 25.35 -42.09
N THR A 399 29.54 24.68 -41.68
CA THR A 399 29.73 23.25 -41.96
C THR A 399 28.76 22.41 -41.13
N ALA A 400 28.60 22.73 -39.84
CA ALA A 400 27.61 22.09 -38.99
C ALA A 400 26.17 22.29 -39.52
N LYS A 401 25.81 23.48 -40.01
CA LYS A 401 24.52 23.73 -40.68
C LYS A 401 24.34 22.90 -41.95
N ALA A 402 25.38 22.75 -42.76
CA ALA A 402 25.33 21.90 -43.95
C ALA A 402 25.11 20.42 -43.61
N PHE A 403 25.77 19.93 -42.55
CA PHE A 403 25.56 18.59 -42.01
C PHE A 403 24.12 18.38 -41.51
N LEU A 404 23.59 19.31 -40.72
CA LEU A 404 22.20 19.27 -40.25
C LEU A 404 21.19 19.32 -41.41
N ALA A 405 21.44 20.13 -42.43
CA ALA A 405 20.59 20.18 -43.62
C ALA A 405 20.56 18.83 -44.35
N LYS A 406 21.71 18.14 -44.43
CA LYS A 406 21.79 16.81 -45.03
C LYS A 406 21.00 15.77 -44.22
N TRP A 407 21.00 15.86 -42.89
CA TRP A 407 20.19 14.96 -42.05
C TRP A 407 18.67 15.17 -42.18
N GLU A 408 18.20 16.38 -42.50
CA GLU A 408 16.79 16.59 -42.87
C GLU A 408 16.45 15.94 -44.23
N GLU A 409 17.39 15.95 -45.20
CA GLU A 409 17.22 15.23 -46.47
C GLU A 409 17.15 13.70 -46.22
N ILE A 410 18.06 13.16 -45.40
CA ILE A 410 18.07 11.74 -44.99
C ILE A 410 16.74 11.34 -44.36
N LYS A 411 16.24 12.13 -43.40
CA LYS A 411 14.95 11.89 -42.77
C LYS A 411 13.82 11.89 -43.80
N THR A 412 13.78 12.88 -44.69
CA THR A 412 12.74 13.00 -45.72
C THR A 412 12.74 11.77 -46.64
N GLU A 413 13.91 11.31 -47.07
CA GLU A 413 14.07 10.12 -47.91
C GLU A 413 13.65 8.84 -47.18
N ALA A 414 14.06 8.70 -45.92
CA ALA A 414 13.69 7.56 -45.08
C ALA A 414 12.18 7.49 -44.85
N GLU A 415 11.52 8.63 -44.58
CA GLU A 415 10.07 8.71 -44.42
C GLU A 415 9.30 8.40 -45.71
N ALA A 416 9.82 8.82 -46.87
CA ALA A 416 9.19 8.58 -48.17
C ALA A 416 9.12 7.09 -48.56
N HIS A 417 10.05 6.28 -48.02
CA HIS A 417 10.18 4.85 -48.32
C HIS A 417 9.82 3.94 -47.14
N ASN A 418 9.23 4.51 -46.09
CA ASN A 418 8.90 3.77 -44.89
C ASN A 418 7.63 2.93 -45.06
N ASP A 419 7.68 1.64 -44.70
CA ASP A 419 6.48 0.81 -44.58
C ASP A 419 5.85 1.02 -43.20
N THR A 420 4.87 1.92 -43.15
CA THR A 420 4.13 2.24 -41.91
C THR A 420 3.32 1.07 -41.36
N SER A 421 3.33 -0.11 -41.98
CA SER A 421 2.67 -1.32 -41.45
C SER A 421 3.60 -2.23 -40.64
N VAL A 422 4.93 -2.03 -40.70
CA VAL A 422 5.93 -2.89 -40.05
C VAL A 422 6.84 -2.05 -39.15
N LYS A 423 6.78 -2.32 -37.83
CA LYS A 423 7.61 -1.65 -36.83
C LYS A 423 9.11 -1.91 -37.10
N GLY A 424 9.89 -0.85 -37.27
CA GLY A 424 11.37 -0.92 -37.34
C GLY A 424 11.94 -1.38 -38.69
N SER A 425 11.17 -1.39 -39.78
CA SER A 425 11.71 -1.76 -41.10
C SER A 425 12.01 -0.51 -41.94
N ALA A 426 13.22 0.04 -41.83
CA ALA A 426 13.71 1.01 -42.80
C ALA A 426 13.95 0.30 -44.15
N VAL A 427 13.31 0.76 -45.23
CA VAL A 427 13.68 0.32 -46.58
C VAL A 427 14.98 1.04 -46.95
N VAL A 428 16.08 0.28 -47.01
CA VAL A 428 17.38 0.83 -47.43
C VAL A 428 17.36 1.06 -48.95
N THR A 429 17.23 2.31 -49.38
CA THR A 429 17.34 2.71 -50.80
C THR A 429 18.79 3.10 -51.14
N PRO A 430 19.23 2.94 -52.40
CA PRO A 430 20.53 3.48 -52.85
C PRO A 430 20.66 4.98 -52.60
N GLU A 431 19.57 5.73 -52.72
CA GLU A 431 19.52 7.18 -52.51
C GLU A 431 19.72 7.54 -51.02
N LEU A 432 19.10 6.80 -50.11
CA LEU A 432 19.34 6.94 -48.67
C LEU A 432 20.81 6.66 -48.30
N LEU A 433 21.41 5.63 -48.90
CA LEU A 433 22.83 5.31 -48.69
C LEU A 433 23.76 6.41 -49.23
N GLU A 434 23.42 7.01 -50.38
CA GLU A 434 24.16 8.13 -50.96
C GLU A 434 24.06 9.37 -50.06
N LEU A 435 22.87 9.73 -49.58
CA LEU A 435 22.68 10.86 -48.66
C LEU A 435 23.46 10.68 -47.35
N LYS A 436 23.48 9.47 -46.78
CA LYS A 436 24.29 9.15 -45.57
C LYS A 436 25.78 9.29 -45.85
N ALA A 437 26.25 8.78 -46.99
CA ALA A 437 27.65 8.94 -47.40
C ALA A 437 28.02 10.42 -47.64
N GLU A 438 27.11 11.23 -48.17
CA GLU A 438 27.31 12.67 -48.31
C GLU A 438 27.38 13.38 -46.95
N ALA A 439 26.52 13.03 -45.99
CA ALA A 439 26.58 13.56 -44.63
C ALA A 439 27.92 13.23 -43.95
N ASP A 440 28.34 11.96 -44.03
CA ASP A 440 29.64 11.51 -43.54
C ASP A 440 30.78 12.30 -44.18
N LYS A 441 30.69 12.53 -45.50
CA LYS A 441 31.71 13.25 -46.26
C LYS A 441 31.84 14.72 -45.83
N ILE A 442 30.75 15.39 -45.45
CA ILE A 442 30.80 16.78 -44.96
C ILE A 442 31.70 16.89 -43.74
N CYS A 443 31.53 16.00 -42.74
CA CYS A 443 32.36 16.06 -41.54
C CYS A 443 33.76 15.50 -41.78
N SER A 444 33.93 14.42 -42.56
CA SER A 444 35.27 13.90 -42.87
C SER A 444 36.14 14.92 -43.64
N ASP A 445 35.56 15.63 -44.62
CA ASP A 445 36.27 16.69 -45.36
C ASP A 445 36.73 17.82 -44.40
N ALA A 446 35.91 18.16 -43.39
CA ALA A 446 36.26 19.16 -42.38
C ALA A 446 37.43 18.68 -41.51
N VAL A 447 37.37 17.44 -41.00
CA VAL A 447 38.44 16.81 -40.22
C VAL A 447 39.74 16.73 -41.04
N GLU A 448 39.68 16.27 -42.29
CA GLU A 448 40.83 16.17 -43.19
C GLU A 448 41.46 17.53 -43.50
N ALA A 449 40.65 18.59 -43.57
CA ALA A 449 41.16 19.95 -43.75
C ALA A 449 41.92 20.46 -42.52
N GLY A 450 41.63 19.93 -41.32
CA GLY A 450 42.35 20.21 -40.08
C GLY A 450 42.29 21.66 -39.59
N ASN A 451 41.34 22.46 -40.08
CA ASN A 451 41.25 23.88 -39.77
C ASN A 451 40.39 24.11 -38.53
N GLU A 452 40.95 23.97 -37.32
CA GLU A 452 40.20 24.26 -36.09
C GLU A 452 39.58 25.67 -36.11
N GLN A 453 38.25 25.74 -35.97
CA GLN A 453 37.41 26.94 -35.98
C GLN A 453 36.78 27.23 -34.62
N ILE A 454 36.37 26.20 -33.89
CA ILE A 454 35.66 26.29 -32.61
C ILE A 454 36.35 25.34 -31.62
N ASP A 455 36.95 25.89 -30.58
CA ASP A 455 37.69 25.14 -29.54
C ASP A 455 36.87 24.90 -28.27
N SER A 456 35.72 25.57 -28.12
CA SER A 456 34.81 25.46 -26.96
C SER A 456 33.83 24.29 -27.04
N VAL A 457 34.13 23.24 -27.81
CA VAL A 457 33.28 22.06 -27.98
C VAL A 457 34.09 20.77 -27.83
N ALA A 458 33.47 19.74 -27.26
CA ALA A 458 34.06 18.42 -27.09
C ALA A 458 33.05 17.29 -27.33
N PHE A 459 33.57 16.14 -27.72
CA PHE A 459 32.84 14.89 -27.76
C PHE A 459 33.52 13.86 -26.87
N VAL A 460 32.73 13.12 -26.09
CA VAL A 460 33.21 11.97 -25.32
C VAL A 460 32.28 10.79 -25.60
N ASP A 461 32.82 9.65 -26.04
CA ASP A 461 32.01 8.44 -26.21
C ASP A 461 31.94 7.65 -24.91
N LEU A 462 30.72 7.35 -24.47
CA LEU A 462 30.47 6.35 -23.41
C LEU A 462 29.81 5.08 -23.94
N ASN A 463 29.42 5.02 -25.22
CA ASN A 463 28.75 3.82 -25.75
C ASN A 463 29.71 2.64 -25.83
N GLN A 464 30.82 2.79 -26.57
CA GLN A 464 31.80 1.70 -26.69
C GLN A 464 32.47 1.37 -25.34
N PRO A 465 32.90 2.36 -24.52
CA PRO A 465 33.46 2.07 -23.20
C PRO A 465 32.52 1.34 -22.25
N THR A 466 31.19 1.57 -22.35
CA THR A 466 30.20 0.78 -21.59
C THR A 466 30.24 -0.69 -22.02
N LEU A 467 30.28 -0.98 -23.32
CA LEU A 467 30.31 -2.35 -23.84
C LEU A 467 31.63 -3.07 -23.50
N ASP A 468 32.75 -2.34 -23.53
CA ASP A 468 34.06 -2.85 -23.13
C ASP A 468 34.06 -3.20 -21.64
N TRP A 469 33.51 -2.32 -20.79
CA TRP A 469 33.35 -2.60 -19.36
C TRP A 469 32.39 -3.77 -19.08
N LEU A 470 31.26 -3.87 -19.79
CA LEU A 470 30.38 -5.03 -19.66
C LEU A 470 31.10 -6.32 -20.03
N THR A 471 32.00 -6.29 -21.03
CA THR A 471 32.85 -7.42 -21.42
C THR A 471 33.84 -7.80 -20.31
N GLU A 472 34.43 -6.81 -19.63
CA GLU A 472 35.29 -7.01 -18.45
C GLU A 472 34.52 -7.67 -17.30
N VAL A 473 33.31 -7.18 -17.01
CA VAL A 473 32.44 -7.72 -15.95
C VAL A 473 32.01 -9.16 -16.23
N THR A 474 31.72 -9.50 -17.49
CA THR A 474 31.26 -10.86 -17.84
C THR A 474 32.38 -11.88 -17.99
N ASP A 475 33.65 -11.48 -17.99
CA ASP A 475 34.79 -12.38 -18.25
C ASP A 475 34.89 -13.50 -17.21
N SER A 476 34.92 -13.16 -15.92
CA SER A 476 34.92 -14.13 -14.82
C SER A 476 34.50 -13.53 -13.47
N GLY A 477 34.02 -14.38 -12.56
CA GLY A 477 33.66 -14.01 -11.19
C GLY A 477 33.26 -15.22 -10.34
N SER A 478 33.03 -15.01 -9.04
CA SER A 478 32.54 -16.04 -8.12
C SER A 478 31.17 -15.64 -7.57
N VAL A 479 30.14 -16.45 -7.82
CA VAL A 479 28.75 -16.20 -7.37
C VAL A 479 28.24 -17.40 -6.61
N GLY A 480 27.75 -17.21 -5.38
CA GLY A 480 27.32 -18.33 -4.53
C GLY A 480 28.45 -19.34 -4.25
N GLY A 481 29.70 -18.86 -4.16
CA GLY A 481 30.90 -19.68 -4.01
C GLY A 481 31.24 -20.54 -5.25
N LYS A 482 30.68 -20.22 -6.42
CA LYS A 482 30.95 -20.91 -7.69
C LYS A 482 31.59 -19.96 -8.68
N GLU A 483 32.75 -20.35 -9.17
CA GLU A 483 33.42 -19.68 -10.29
C GLU A 483 32.58 -19.81 -11.57
N VAL A 484 32.40 -18.68 -12.24
CA VAL A 484 31.71 -18.54 -13.53
C VAL A 484 32.61 -17.79 -14.50
N THR A 485 32.46 -18.05 -15.80
CA THR A 485 33.22 -17.42 -16.88
C THR A 485 32.31 -17.16 -18.05
N ASN A 486 32.48 -16.04 -18.75
CA ASN A 486 31.59 -15.60 -19.83
C ASN A 486 30.11 -15.62 -19.41
N GLU A 487 29.83 -15.04 -18.23
CA GLU A 487 28.53 -15.11 -17.58
C GLU A 487 27.85 -13.74 -17.56
N ARG A 488 26.84 -13.60 -18.42
CA ARG A 488 26.06 -12.37 -18.58
C ARG A 488 25.47 -11.87 -17.27
N ALA A 489 25.00 -12.79 -16.41
CA ALA A 489 24.35 -12.46 -15.16
C ALA A 489 25.25 -11.73 -14.14
N LEU A 490 26.57 -11.70 -14.35
CA LEU A 490 27.48 -10.86 -13.56
C LEU A 490 27.17 -9.36 -13.70
N THR A 491 26.65 -8.94 -14.85
CA THR A 491 26.24 -7.54 -15.07
C THR A 491 25.02 -7.15 -14.25
N ASP A 492 24.20 -8.12 -13.82
CA ASP A 492 22.97 -7.83 -13.06
C ASP A 492 23.25 -7.18 -11.70
N PHE A 493 24.47 -7.31 -11.17
CA PHE A 493 24.91 -6.64 -9.93
C PHE A 493 25.18 -5.14 -10.09
N TYR A 494 25.27 -4.65 -11.33
CA TYR A 494 25.56 -3.24 -11.62
C TYR A 494 24.37 -2.50 -12.23
N PHE A 495 23.26 -3.19 -12.43
CA PHE A 495 22.02 -2.63 -12.92
C PHE A 495 20.93 -2.75 -11.86
N THR A 496 19.98 -1.82 -11.92
CA THR A 496 18.90 -1.74 -10.93
C THR A 496 18.12 -3.05 -10.96
N THR A 497 18.07 -3.76 -9.85
CA THR A 497 17.32 -5.02 -9.74
C THR A 497 16.29 -4.89 -8.64
N ALA A 498 15.04 -5.24 -8.91
CA ALA A 498 14.04 -5.31 -7.86
C ALA A 498 14.24 -6.60 -7.03
N ARG A 499 14.08 -6.51 -5.71
CA ARG A 499 14.13 -7.68 -4.82
C ARG A 499 13.09 -8.72 -5.25
N GLY A 500 13.57 -9.88 -5.72
CA GLY A 500 12.73 -10.99 -6.21
C GLY A 500 12.11 -10.74 -7.58
N GLY A 501 12.56 -9.71 -8.29
CA GLY A 501 12.10 -9.34 -9.62
C GLY A 501 13.18 -9.43 -10.69
N GLU A 502 12.87 -8.87 -11.85
CA GLU A 502 13.79 -8.79 -12.99
C GLU A 502 14.79 -7.63 -12.82
N THR A 503 15.95 -7.77 -13.47
CA THR A 503 16.95 -6.70 -13.57
C THR A 503 16.58 -5.75 -14.71
N ASP A 504 16.66 -4.44 -14.44
CA ASP A 504 16.44 -3.41 -15.44
C ASP A 504 17.58 -3.39 -16.46
N GLY A 505 17.28 -3.81 -17.69
CA GLY A 505 18.23 -3.86 -18.80
C GLY A 505 18.83 -2.53 -19.25
N THR A 506 18.37 -1.39 -18.73
CA THR A 506 18.78 -0.05 -19.16
C THR A 506 19.42 0.78 -18.07
N HIS A 507 18.93 0.69 -16.83
CA HIS A 507 19.30 1.63 -15.79
C HIS A 507 20.35 1.06 -14.81
N PRO A 508 21.55 1.68 -14.73
CA PRO A 508 22.55 1.26 -13.76
C PRO A 508 22.05 1.50 -12.33
N ASN A 509 22.63 0.77 -11.39
CA ASN A 509 22.54 1.09 -9.97
C ASN A 509 23.74 1.98 -9.55
N ASP A 510 23.89 2.23 -8.25
CA ASP A 510 24.98 3.06 -7.70
C ASP A 510 26.37 2.58 -8.13
N ALA A 511 26.65 1.27 -8.16
CA ALA A 511 27.96 0.74 -8.57
C ALA A 511 28.16 0.78 -10.09
N GLY A 512 27.10 0.55 -10.87
CA GLY A 512 27.16 0.67 -12.33
C GLY A 512 27.39 2.12 -12.78
N ALA A 513 26.69 3.08 -12.15
CA ALA A 513 26.86 4.49 -12.44
C ALA A 513 28.28 4.97 -12.10
N ASP A 514 28.85 4.51 -10.98
CA ASP A 514 30.24 4.78 -10.59
C ASP A 514 31.24 4.28 -11.65
N ALA A 515 31.11 3.00 -12.03
CA ALA A 515 32.00 2.36 -13.00
C ALA A 515 31.95 3.04 -14.38
N ILE A 516 30.76 3.46 -14.82
CA ILE A 516 30.58 4.11 -16.12
C ILE A 516 30.98 5.59 -16.06
N ALA A 517 30.73 6.30 -14.96
CA ALA A 517 31.19 7.69 -14.78
C ALA A 517 32.72 7.75 -14.84
N TYR A 518 33.43 6.81 -14.22
CA TYR A 518 34.88 6.69 -14.35
C TYR A 518 35.35 6.58 -15.81
N ARG A 519 34.58 5.86 -16.65
CA ARG A 519 34.94 5.72 -18.07
C ARG A 519 34.96 7.06 -18.79
N PHE A 520 34.06 8.01 -18.47
CA PHE A 520 34.09 9.37 -19.03
C PHE A 520 35.47 10.02 -18.92
N PHE A 521 36.08 9.94 -17.73
CA PHE A 521 37.36 10.58 -17.47
C PHE A 521 38.54 9.81 -18.08
N THR A 522 38.46 8.48 -18.14
CA THR A 522 39.53 7.66 -18.74
C THR A 522 39.52 7.61 -20.26
N THR A 523 38.39 7.90 -20.91
CA THR A 523 38.24 7.83 -22.38
C THR A 523 38.16 9.19 -23.04
N ALA A 524 38.03 10.26 -22.26
CA ALA A 524 38.10 11.63 -22.74
C ALA A 524 39.41 11.91 -23.50
N ASP A 525 39.30 12.22 -24.80
CA ASP A 525 40.45 12.61 -25.61
C ASP A 525 40.79 14.09 -25.39
N THR A 526 41.61 14.34 -24.38
CA THR A 526 42.08 15.70 -24.03
C THR A 526 43.09 16.28 -25.03
N GLU A 527 43.67 15.44 -25.90
CA GLU A 527 44.55 15.92 -26.98
C GLU A 527 43.71 16.45 -28.14
N GLU A 528 42.65 15.75 -28.53
CA GLU A 528 41.70 16.19 -29.55
C GLU A 528 40.82 17.35 -29.04
N TYR A 529 40.39 17.28 -27.78
CA TYR A 529 39.53 18.28 -27.14
C TYR A 529 40.19 18.91 -25.90
N PRO A 530 41.13 19.85 -26.05
CA PRO A 530 41.79 20.48 -24.91
C PRO A 530 40.86 21.18 -23.92
N VAL A 531 39.64 21.55 -24.33
CA VAL A 531 38.66 22.24 -23.49
C VAL A 531 38.21 21.43 -22.28
N ILE A 532 38.17 20.09 -22.38
CA ILE A 532 37.77 19.20 -21.27
C ILE A 532 38.91 18.86 -20.31
N LYS A 533 40.16 19.27 -20.63
CA LYS A 533 41.34 18.99 -19.81
C LYS A 533 41.19 19.43 -18.34
N PRO A 534 40.58 20.59 -18.01
CA PRO A 534 40.34 20.95 -16.62
C PRO A 534 39.43 19.96 -15.88
N LEU A 535 38.41 19.41 -16.55
CA LEU A 535 37.51 18.42 -15.93
C LEU A 535 38.22 17.09 -15.64
N THR A 536 39.23 16.74 -16.44
CA THR A 536 39.98 15.48 -16.32
C THR A 536 41.32 15.66 -15.62
N ALA A 537 41.55 16.77 -14.92
CA ALA A 537 42.86 17.09 -14.36
C ALA A 537 43.37 16.04 -13.35
N LEU A 538 42.45 15.32 -12.68
CA LEU A 538 42.78 14.22 -11.76
C LEU A 538 43.27 12.95 -12.48
N PHE A 539 43.11 12.86 -13.80
CA PHE A 539 43.44 11.70 -14.62
C PHE A 539 44.66 11.92 -15.54
N GLU A 540 45.40 13.02 -15.34
CA GLU A 540 46.67 13.23 -16.03
C GLU A 540 47.72 12.19 -15.60
N ASP A 541 48.69 11.89 -16.47
CA ASP A 541 49.74 10.89 -16.18
C ASP A 541 50.48 11.20 -14.87
N GLY A 542 50.38 10.29 -13.90
CA GLY A 542 50.96 10.41 -12.56
C GLY A 542 50.12 11.15 -11.52
N ALA A 543 48.90 11.60 -11.85
CA ALA A 543 47.94 12.10 -10.87
C ALA A 543 47.31 10.96 -10.07
N GLU A 544 47.00 11.21 -8.79
CA GLU A 544 46.21 10.29 -7.97
C GLU A 544 44.73 10.60 -8.15
N HIS A 545 43.94 9.57 -8.48
CA HIS A 545 42.49 9.66 -8.59
C HIS A 545 41.81 8.50 -7.84
N ALA A 546 40.53 8.67 -7.55
CA ALA A 546 39.71 7.58 -7.02
C ALA A 546 39.47 6.51 -8.08
N GLU A 547 39.27 5.27 -7.63
CA GLU A 547 38.80 4.15 -8.46
C GLU A 547 37.29 3.92 -8.24
N PRO A 548 36.57 3.25 -9.16
CA PRO A 548 35.21 2.78 -8.92
C PRO A 548 35.15 1.88 -7.69
N THR A 549 34.11 2.04 -6.85
CA THR A 549 33.90 1.18 -5.70
C THR A 549 33.27 -0.14 -6.16
N PRO A 550 33.95 -1.30 -6.02
CA PRO A 550 33.39 -2.57 -6.45
C PRO A 550 32.24 -3.02 -5.54
N ILE A 551 31.33 -3.83 -6.07
CA ILE A 551 30.35 -4.57 -5.26
C ILE A 551 31.11 -5.54 -4.34
N ALA A 552 30.76 -5.55 -3.04
CA ALA A 552 31.39 -6.42 -2.06
C ALA A 552 31.22 -7.91 -2.40
N GLN A 553 32.26 -8.72 -2.19
CA GLN A 553 32.23 -10.14 -2.49
C GLN A 553 31.11 -10.88 -1.73
N GLU A 554 30.77 -10.42 -0.52
CA GLU A 554 29.69 -10.97 0.30
C GLU A 554 28.33 -10.91 -0.40
N ILE A 555 28.09 -9.87 -1.21
CA ILE A 555 26.88 -9.75 -2.03
C ILE A 555 26.90 -10.79 -3.16
N PHE A 556 28.03 -10.97 -3.86
CA PHE A 556 28.17 -12.02 -4.87
C PHE A 556 28.03 -13.42 -4.28
N ASP A 557 28.55 -13.65 -3.07
CA ASP A 557 28.46 -14.92 -2.34
C ASP A 557 27.02 -15.23 -1.92
N GLY A 558 26.19 -14.21 -1.73
CA GLY A 558 24.75 -14.36 -1.54
C GLY A 558 24.04 -14.94 -2.78
N GLY A 559 24.59 -14.81 -3.98
CA GLY A 559 24.02 -15.32 -5.23
C GLY A 559 23.52 -14.22 -6.16
N TYR A 560 22.73 -14.56 -7.18
CA TYR A 560 22.29 -13.56 -8.17
C TYR A 560 21.17 -12.65 -7.65
N PRO A 561 21.18 -11.35 -8.00
CA PRO A 561 20.18 -10.37 -7.56
C PRO A 561 18.74 -10.74 -7.93
N ASN A 562 18.52 -11.22 -9.15
CA ASN A 562 17.19 -11.62 -9.64
C ASN A 562 16.60 -12.87 -8.96
N LYS A 563 17.41 -13.64 -8.21
CA LYS A 563 16.97 -14.85 -7.49
C LYS A 563 16.64 -14.59 -6.03
N ASN A 564 16.66 -13.34 -5.59
CA ASN A 564 16.41 -12.95 -4.20
C ASN A 564 17.50 -13.36 -3.19
N ASN A 565 18.58 -14.00 -3.63
CA ASN A 565 19.52 -14.66 -2.71
C ASN A 565 20.58 -13.73 -2.10
N CYS A 566 21.00 -12.68 -2.81
CA CYS A 566 22.00 -11.71 -2.32
C CYS A 566 21.40 -10.47 -1.65
N TRP A 567 20.07 -10.42 -1.51
CA TRP A 567 19.41 -9.32 -0.83
C TRP A 567 19.49 -9.57 0.67
N PRO A 568 19.74 -8.53 1.50
CA PRO A 568 19.56 -8.66 2.94
C PRO A 568 18.15 -9.18 3.21
N VAL A 569 18.07 -10.36 3.82
CA VAL A 569 16.79 -10.96 4.16
C VAL A 569 16.30 -10.26 5.40
N TYR A 570 15.34 -9.33 5.22
CA TYR A 570 14.49 -8.87 6.31
C TYR A 570 13.64 -10.05 6.76
N ASP A 571 14.16 -10.80 7.72
CA ASP A 571 13.58 -12.03 8.23
C ASP A 571 13.01 -11.77 9.62
N SER A 572 11.76 -11.33 9.71
CA SER A 572 11.25 -10.74 10.97
C SER A 572 11.40 -11.84 12.00
N PRO A 573 12.29 -11.74 13.00
CA PRO A 573 12.20 -12.69 14.08
C PRO A 573 10.79 -12.46 14.63
N VAL A 574 9.99 -13.53 14.63
CA VAL A 574 8.77 -13.49 15.41
C VAL A 574 9.24 -13.23 16.82
N LYS A 575 8.80 -12.10 17.39
CA LYS A 575 8.89 -11.90 18.82
C LYS A 575 7.96 -12.95 19.42
N TYR A 576 8.55 -14.07 19.81
CA TYR A 576 7.88 -15.02 20.66
C TYR A 576 7.94 -14.48 22.09
N ASP A 577 6.86 -14.60 22.83
CA ASP A 577 6.89 -14.31 24.27
C ASP A 577 7.72 -15.37 25.03
N TYR A 578 7.96 -16.54 24.41
CA TYR A 578 8.62 -17.71 25.00
C TYR A 578 9.52 -18.44 24.00
N ALA A 579 10.65 -18.97 24.47
CA ALA A 579 11.64 -19.67 23.66
C ALA A 579 11.16 -21.01 23.06
N LEU A 580 10.28 -21.71 23.78
CA LEU A 580 9.86 -23.09 23.56
C LEU A 580 8.33 -23.20 23.50
N LYS A 581 7.84 -24.14 22.69
CA LYS A 581 6.47 -24.65 22.74
C LYS A 581 6.43 -26.03 23.34
N ILE A 582 5.48 -26.26 24.25
CA ILE A 582 5.14 -27.61 24.70
C ILE A 582 4.15 -28.20 23.69
N THR A 583 4.53 -29.26 23.00
CA THR A 583 3.73 -29.87 21.93
C THR A 583 2.81 -30.97 22.46
N SER A 584 3.22 -31.73 23.48
CA SER A 584 2.36 -32.70 24.15
C SER A 584 2.82 -33.05 25.56
N VAL A 585 1.91 -33.59 26.36
CA VAL A 585 2.18 -34.24 27.65
C VAL A 585 1.56 -35.63 27.60
N ASN A 586 2.36 -36.67 27.84
CA ASN A 586 1.98 -38.06 27.62
C ASN A 586 1.85 -38.78 28.98
N PHE A 587 0.65 -39.31 29.22
CA PHE A 587 0.35 -40.20 30.35
C PHE A 587 0.11 -41.61 29.83
N ASN A 588 0.53 -42.61 30.59
CA ASN A 588 0.26 -44.01 30.29
C ASN A 588 -1.26 -44.25 30.25
N ALA A 589 -1.77 -44.77 29.13
CA ALA A 589 -3.20 -44.95 28.91
C ALA A 589 -3.87 -45.96 29.86
N GLU A 590 -3.13 -46.91 30.44
CA GLU A 590 -3.68 -47.94 31.34
C GLU A 590 -3.55 -47.57 32.82
N THR A 591 -2.45 -46.91 33.21
CA THR A 591 -2.14 -46.61 34.62
C THR A 591 -2.38 -45.15 35.01
N GLY A 592 -2.47 -44.25 34.03
CA GLY A 592 -2.58 -42.80 34.23
C GLY A 592 -1.28 -42.12 34.67
N VAL A 593 -0.16 -42.85 34.77
CA VAL A 593 1.14 -42.33 35.22
C VAL A 593 1.75 -41.40 34.16
N LEU A 594 2.33 -40.27 34.57
CA LEU A 594 3.05 -39.34 33.69
C LEU A 594 4.34 -39.98 33.16
N GLU A 595 4.51 -40.00 31.84
CA GLU A 595 5.70 -40.61 31.20
C GLU A 595 6.63 -39.55 30.59
N SER A 596 6.09 -38.61 29.80
CA SER A 596 6.93 -37.65 29.06
C SER A 596 6.19 -36.35 28.70
N MET A 597 6.96 -35.33 28.32
CA MET A 597 6.50 -34.08 27.70
C MET A 597 7.35 -33.81 26.46
N ASN A 598 6.74 -33.44 25.34
CA ASN A 598 7.47 -33.02 24.15
C ASN A 598 7.51 -31.50 24.05
N THR A 599 8.65 -30.97 23.64
CA THR A 599 8.90 -29.53 23.48
C THR A 599 9.59 -29.25 22.15
N LYS A 600 9.41 -28.04 21.60
CA LYS A 600 10.05 -27.59 20.37
C LYS A 600 10.59 -26.17 20.54
N LEU A 601 11.86 -25.96 20.16
CA LEU A 601 12.51 -24.66 20.18
C LEU A 601 11.99 -23.77 19.04
N GLN A 602 11.56 -22.56 19.39
CA GLN A 602 11.02 -21.56 18.47
C GLN A 602 11.92 -20.34 18.33
N ASP A 603 12.55 -19.91 19.44
CA ASP A 603 13.52 -18.82 19.47
C ASP A 603 14.57 -19.07 20.54
N ASN A 604 15.81 -19.30 20.10
CA ASN A 604 16.92 -19.60 21.00
C ASN A 604 17.44 -18.37 21.75
N SER A 605 17.18 -17.15 21.27
CA SER A 605 17.66 -15.91 21.88
C SER A 605 16.97 -15.61 23.22
N LEU A 606 15.78 -16.18 23.42
CA LEU A 606 14.98 -16.07 24.64
C LEU A 606 15.38 -17.08 25.72
N MET A 607 16.39 -17.92 25.46
CA MET A 607 16.82 -19.00 26.34
C MET A 607 18.30 -18.84 26.71
N SER A 608 18.57 -18.50 27.98
CA SER A 608 19.95 -18.21 28.42
C SER A 608 20.84 -19.45 28.60
N THR A 609 20.25 -20.60 28.93
CA THR A 609 20.92 -21.89 29.19
C THR A 609 19.99 -23.07 28.88
N TYR A 610 19.54 -23.85 29.86
CA TYR A 610 18.71 -25.06 29.70
C TYR A 610 17.28 -24.88 30.23
N GLY A 611 16.32 -25.66 29.75
CA GLY A 611 14.94 -25.69 30.24
C GLY A 611 14.59 -27.03 30.89
N GLN A 612 13.95 -27.01 32.07
CA GLN A 612 13.43 -28.21 32.74
C GLN A 612 11.90 -28.23 32.71
N GLY A 613 11.30 -29.40 32.48
CA GLY A 613 9.86 -29.60 32.38
C GLY A 613 9.20 -29.84 33.75
N TYR A 614 8.00 -29.29 33.92
CA TYR A 614 7.18 -29.42 35.13
C TYR A 614 5.76 -29.80 34.74
N VAL A 615 5.14 -30.74 35.46
CA VAL A 615 3.72 -31.10 35.28
C VAL A 615 3.01 -31.09 36.63
N ALA A 616 2.00 -30.24 36.75
CA ALA A 616 1.19 -30.05 37.95
C ALA A 616 -0.24 -30.58 37.73
N VAL A 617 -0.72 -31.45 38.61
CA VAL A 617 -2.08 -32.03 38.58
C VAL A 617 -2.92 -31.40 39.70
N TYR A 618 -4.14 -30.99 39.36
CA TYR A 618 -5.08 -30.29 40.21
C TYR A 618 -6.41 -31.03 40.31
N ASN A 619 -7.11 -30.84 41.42
CA ASN A 619 -8.49 -31.25 41.57
C ASN A 619 -9.42 -30.40 40.68
N ALA A 620 -10.24 -31.01 39.84
CA ALA A 620 -11.07 -30.28 38.87
C ALA A 620 -12.19 -29.45 39.52
N GLU A 621 -12.73 -29.86 40.67
CA GLU A 621 -13.83 -29.15 41.34
C GLU A 621 -13.34 -27.99 42.22
N THR A 622 -12.21 -28.19 42.92
CA THR A 622 -11.74 -27.25 43.95
C THR A 622 -10.55 -26.40 43.48
N GLY A 623 -9.88 -26.79 42.40
CA GLY A 623 -8.65 -26.16 41.91
C GLY A 623 -7.42 -26.39 42.81
N ALA A 624 -7.51 -27.26 43.82
CA ALA A 624 -6.40 -27.56 44.71
C ALA A 624 -5.31 -28.39 44.01
N LEU A 625 -4.03 -28.05 44.21
CA LEU A 625 -2.90 -28.83 43.69
C LEU A 625 -2.84 -30.20 44.40
N GLU A 626 -2.85 -31.28 43.63
CA GLU A 626 -2.80 -32.66 44.12
C GLU A 626 -1.43 -33.32 43.89
N GLY A 627 -0.64 -32.86 42.91
CA GLY A 627 0.72 -33.35 42.69
C GLY A 627 1.53 -32.53 41.68
N LEU A 628 2.86 -32.65 41.74
CA LEU A 628 3.82 -31.98 40.86
C LEU A 628 4.98 -32.93 40.55
N ALA A 629 5.36 -33.03 39.28
CA ALA A 629 6.52 -33.80 38.81
C ALA A 629 7.46 -32.92 37.99
N LEU A 630 8.74 -33.27 38.01
CA LEU A 630 9.82 -32.59 37.27
C LEU A 630 10.47 -33.59 36.31
N SER A 631 10.92 -33.12 35.16
CA SER A 631 11.61 -33.97 34.19
C SER A 631 12.99 -34.39 34.69
N SER A 632 13.38 -35.61 34.36
CA SER A 632 14.69 -36.21 34.70
C SER A 632 15.83 -35.68 33.81
N ASN A 633 15.48 -35.14 32.64
CA ASN A 633 16.37 -34.48 31.68
C ASN A 633 15.91 -33.02 31.41
N HIS A 634 16.67 -32.30 30.58
CA HIS A 634 16.44 -30.91 30.21
C HIS A 634 16.52 -30.71 28.69
N VAL A 635 15.96 -29.60 28.20
CA VAL A 635 16.08 -29.13 26.82
C VAL A 635 17.16 -28.04 26.72
N ASP A 636 17.88 -28.02 25.59
CA ASP A 636 18.97 -27.08 25.28
C ASP A 636 18.56 -26.11 24.15
N ASN A 637 19.18 -24.94 24.09
CA ASN A 637 18.91 -23.89 23.11
C ASN A 637 19.58 -24.13 21.74
N THR A 638 20.26 -25.28 21.57
CA THR A 638 20.94 -25.66 20.32
C THR A 638 20.14 -26.62 19.44
N ASN A 639 19.14 -27.32 19.99
CA ASN A 639 18.37 -28.32 19.26
C ASN A 639 17.09 -27.72 18.67
N THR A 640 17.05 -27.59 17.34
CA THR A 640 15.91 -27.03 16.60
C THR A 640 14.78 -28.04 16.34
N GLY A 641 15.00 -29.33 16.64
CA GLY A 641 14.00 -30.39 16.53
C GLY A 641 13.16 -30.57 17.81
N ASP A 642 12.21 -31.50 17.76
CA ASP A 642 11.43 -31.90 18.94
C ASP A 642 12.36 -32.52 20.00
N THR A 643 12.17 -32.11 21.26
CA THR A 643 12.89 -32.63 22.43
C THR A 643 11.90 -33.25 23.41
N THR A 644 12.11 -34.52 23.74
CA THR A 644 11.32 -35.26 24.72
C THR A 644 11.95 -35.13 26.11
N LEU A 645 11.16 -34.62 27.05
CA LEU A 645 11.46 -34.57 28.47
C LEU A 645 10.81 -35.77 29.16
N GLU A 646 11.60 -36.59 29.86
CA GLU A 646 11.15 -37.81 30.53
C GLU A 646 10.84 -37.55 32.02
N PHE A 647 9.89 -38.30 32.60
CA PHE A 647 9.55 -38.19 34.02
C PHE A 647 9.70 -39.54 34.73
N ASP A 648 10.50 -39.58 35.79
CA ASP A 648 10.60 -40.72 36.71
C ASP A 648 9.75 -40.44 37.96
N THR A 649 8.45 -40.76 37.88
CA THR A 649 7.45 -40.37 38.87
C THR A 649 6.27 -41.36 38.95
N ASP A 650 5.60 -41.39 40.10
CA ASP A 650 4.33 -42.09 40.29
C ASP A 650 3.11 -41.15 40.13
N LEU A 651 3.32 -39.91 39.66
CA LEU A 651 2.24 -38.92 39.48
C LEU A 651 1.23 -39.41 38.44
N THR A 652 -0.03 -39.56 38.85
CA THR A 652 -1.12 -40.01 37.98
C THR A 652 -2.12 -38.90 37.65
N TYR A 653 -2.71 -38.94 36.46
CA TYR A 653 -3.80 -38.08 36.00
C TYR A 653 -5.08 -38.89 35.73
N ASN A 654 -6.19 -38.45 36.31
CA ASN A 654 -7.54 -38.94 36.03
C ASN A 654 -8.40 -37.83 35.40
N PRO A 655 -8.72 -37.91 34.09
CA PRO A 655 -9.46 -36.86 33.39
C PRO A 655 -10.91 -36.66 33.87
N GLU A 656 -11.48 -37.57 34.67
CA GLU A 656 -12.83 -37.39 35.22
C GLU A 656 -12.88 -36.46 36.45
N THR A 657 -11.77 -36.32 37.17
CA THR A 657 -11.74 -35.64 38.48
C THR A 657 -10.62 -34.61 38.63
N GLN A 658 -9.69 -34.56 37.68
CA GLN A 658 -8.48 -33.74 37.74
C GLN A 658 -8.30 -32.92 36.46
N THR A 659 -7.49 -31.87 36.56
CA THR A 659 -6.91 -31.13 35.43
C THR A 659 -5.40 -31.08 35.61
N TYR A 660 -4.64 -30.74 34.55
CA TYR A 660 -3.20 -30.56 34.68
C TYR A 660 -2.69 -29.35 33.90
N LYS A 661 -1.53 -28.84 34.32
CA LYS A 661 -0.76 -27.82 33.61
C LYS A 661 0.68 -28.24 33.48
N ALA A 662 1.30 -27.90 32.37
CA ALA A 662 2.69 -28.17 32.10
C ALA A 662 3.50 -26.88 31.85
N PHE A 663 4.75 -26.86 32.25
CA PHE A 663 5.62 -25.68 32.17
C PHE A 663 7.03 -26.10 31.76
N VAL A 664 7.77 -25.19 31.12
CA VAL A 664 9.22 -25.31 30.98
C VAL A 664 9.86 -24.06 31.57
N TRP A 665 10.71 -24.25 32.59
CA TRP A 665 11.38 -23.16 33.29
C TRP A 665 12.91 -23.27 33.17
N GLY A 666 13.58 -22.12 33.18
CA GLY A 666 15.03 -22.03 33.09
C GLY A 666 15.75 -22.77 34.23
N TYR A 667 16.78 -23.51 33.85
CA TYR A 667 17.55 -24.42 34.68
C TYR A 667 19.04 -24.15 34.47
N GLU A 668 19.78 -23.94 35.57
CA GLU A 668 21.24 -23.87 35.56
C GLU A 668 21.82 -25.18 36.11
N ASP A 669 22.71 -25.80 35.34
CA ASP A 669 23.42 -27.01 35.79
C ASP A 669 24.62 -26.59 36.67
N ASP A 670 24.40 -26.51 38.00
CA ASP A 670 25.43 -26.33 39.03
C ASP A 670 25.71 -27.66 39.75
N PRO A 671 26.67 -28.46 39.26
CA PRO A 671 27.00 -29.76 39.83
C PRO A 671 27.66 -29.68 41.23
N GLU A 672 28.06 -28.51 41.71
CA GLU A 672 28.73 -28.35 43.02
C GLU A 672 27.76 -27.96 44.15
N ASN A 673 26.67 -27.23 43.88
CA ASN A 673 25.75 -26.73 44.92
C ASN A 673 24.30 -27.26 44.82
N GLY A 674 24.00 -28.06 43.80
CA GLY A 674 22.63 -28.42 43.45
C GLY A 674 22.00 -27.32 42.60
N ASN A 675 21.28 -27.73 41.56
CA ASN A 675 20.85 -26.86 40.46
C ASN A 675 19.79 -25.84 40.92
N PRO A 676 20.09 -24.53 40.93
CA PRO A 676 19.09 -23.52 41.26
C PRO A 676 18.12 -23.32 40.09
N SER A 677 16.81 -23.41 40.35
CA SER A 677 15.78 -23.08 39.36
C SER A 677 15.66 -21.56 39.24
N THR A 678 15.83 -21.01 38.03
CA THR A 678 15.70 -19.57 37.80
C THR A 678 14.24 -19.09 37.80
N MET A 679 13.27 -20.02 37.72
CA MET A 679 11.82 -19.76 37.63
C MET A 679 11.44 -18.82 36.46
N VAL A 680 12.33 -18.68 35.48
CA VAL A 680 12.08 -17.93 34.24
C VAL A 680 11.30 -18.85 33.28
N PRO A 681 10.10 -18.47 32.82
CA PRO A 681 9.35 -19.29 31.89
C PRO A 681 9.95 -19.26 30.49
N TYR A 682 10.26 -20.44 29.96
CA TYR A 682 10.72 -20.62 28.58
C TYR A 682 9.64 -21.17 27.66
N ALA A 683 8.52 -21.65 28.19
CA ALA A 683 7.33 -21.99 27.43
C ALA A 683 6.09 -21.39 28.10
N ARG A 684 5.07 -21.10 27.30
CA ARG A 684 3.73 -20.84 27.83
C ARG A 684 3.26 -22.06 28.62
N ALA A 685 2.49 -21.84 29.68
CA ALA A 685 1.85 -22.93 30.38
C ALA A 685 0.96 -23.73 29.41
N TYR A 686 1.25 -25.02 29.28
CA TYR A 686 0.45 -25.93 28.48
C TYR A 686 -0.77 -26.36 29.28
N GLU A 687 -1.93 -26.09 28.70
CA GLU A 687 -3.24 -26.48 29.20
C GLU A 687 -3.93 -27.29 28.10
N PRO A 688 -4.36 -28.54 28.38
CA PRO A 688 -5.04 -29.36 27.38
C PRO A 688 -6.35 -28.70 26.96
N THR A 689 -6.58 -28.61 25.66
CA THR A 689 -7.87 -28.18 25.14
C THR A 689 -8.89 -29.31 25.30
N ASP A 690 -9.95 -29.08 26.07
CA ASP A 690 -11.04 -30.04 26.29
C ASP A 690 -11.97 -30.11 25.06
N ILE A 691 -11.59 -30.93 24.07
CA ILE A 691 -12.37 -31.14 22.84
C ILE A 691 -13.58 -32.05 23.14
N GLU A 692 -14.78 -31.58 22.79
CA GLU A 692 -16.01 -32.37 22.85
C GLU A 692 -16.21 -33.18 21.55
N ALA A 693 -15.98 -32.54 20.40
CA ALA A 693 -16.10 -33.18 19.08
C ALA A 693 -15.25 -32.47 18.02
N TYR A 694 -14.59 -33.24 17.14
CA TYR A 694 -13.92 -32.72 15.94
C TYR A 694 -14.95 -32.49 14.84
N MET A 695 -15.23 -31.22 14.53
CA MET A 695 -16.22 -30.83 13.52
C MET A 695 -15.73 -31.11 12.10
N LEU A 696 -14.42 -30.98 11.87
CA LEU A 696 -13.73 -31.45 10.66
C LEU A 696 -12.76 -32.57 11.04
N PRO A 697 -13.20 -33.83 11.03
CA PRO A 697 -12.31 -34.94 11.30
C PRO A 697 -11.27 -35.08 10.17
N GLY A 698 -10.01 -35.16 10.54
CA GLY A 698 -8.95 -35.63 9.66
C GLY A 698 -9.08 -37.13 9.36
N GLN A 699 -8.08 -37.70 8.68
CA GLN A 699 -8.10 -39.11 8.25
C GLN A 699 -8.36 -40.11 9.39
N ASN A 700 -7.82 -39.84 10.59
CA ASN A 700 -7.96 -40.71 11.75
C ASN A 700 -9.11 -40.30 12.69
N GLY A 701 -9.96 -39.36 12.28
CA GLY A 701 -11.08 -38.86 13.08
C GLY A 701 -10.74 -37.67 13.98
N ASP A 702 -9.53 -37.11 13.84
CA ASP A 702 -8.97 -36.04 14.67
C ASP A 702 -8.43 -34.87 13.82
N VAL A 703 -7.11 -34.66 13.76
CA VAL A 703 -6.43 -33.53 13.12
C VAL A 703 -6.28 -33.79 11.62
N GLU A 704 -6.56 -32.79 10.78
CA GLU A 704 -6.30 -32.83 9.35
C GLU A 704 -4.82 -32.53 9.07
N THR A 705 -4.06 -33.58 8.80
CA THR A 705 -2.63 -33.52 8.44
C THR A 705 -2.41 -33.44 6.93
N PHE A 706 -3.45 -33.64 6.11
CA PHE A 706 -3.37 -33.74 4.64
C PHE A 706 -2.59 -34.95 4.11
N GLU A 707 -2.18 -35.89 4.96
CA GLU A 707 -1.41 -37.08 4.58
C GLU A 707 -2.16 -38.00 3.58
N TYR A 708 -3.48 -38.05 3.65
CA TYR A 708 -4.32 -38.97 2.87
C TYR A 708 -4.36 -38.68 1.36
N TYR A 709 -4.19 -37.43 0.95
CA TYR A 709 -4.57 -36.99 -0.41
C TYR A 709 -3.56 -37.38 -1.50
N GLY A 710 -2.33 -37.74 -1.14
CA GLY A 710 -1.29 -38.19 -2.07
C GLY A 710 -0.71 -37.07 -2.97
N PHE A 711 0.41 -37.35 -3.63
CA PHE A 711 1.12 -36.39 -4.50
C PHE A 711 0.83 -36.67 -5.98
N ASN A 712 -0.29 -36.23 -6.57
CA ASN A 712 -0.45 -36.33 -8.02
C ASN A 712 -1.29 -35.20 -8.65
N SER A 713 -0.60 -34.18 -9.16
CA SER A 713 -1.08 -33.15 -10.10
C SER A 713 -1.81 -31.93 -9.52
N ILE A 714 -1.80 -30.89 -10.35
CA ILE A 714 -1.92 -29.44 -10.10
C ILE A 714 -3.29 -28.90 -9.60
N ASP A 715 -4.33 -29.74 -9.40
CA ASP A 715 -5.72 -29.28 -9.13
C ASP A 715 -6.50 -30.16 -8.10
N GLU A 716 -5.87 -30.72 -7.06
CA GLU A 716 -6.50 -31.77 -6.22
C GLU A 716 -7.22 -31.32 -4.93
N MET A 717 -6.95 -30.15 -4.35
CA MET A 717 -7.74 -29.70 -3.19
C MET A 717 -9.22 -29.46 -3.51
N GLY A 718 -9.59 -29.25 -4.78
CA GLY A 718 -10.97 -29.07 -5.22
C GLY A 718 -11.82 -30.36 -5.22
N GLY A 719 -11.30 -31.49 -4.72
CA GLY A 719 -11.99 -32.77 -4.61
C GLY A 719 -12.56 -33.04 -3.21
N LYS A 720 -13.74 -33.68 -3.15
CA LYS A 720 -14.42 -34.05 -1.89
C LYS A 720 -13.44 -34.74 -0.92
N PRO A 721 -13.27 -34.23 0.31
CA PRO A 721 -14.22 -33.40 1.06
C PRO A 721 -14.03 -31.87 0.94
N TRP A 722 -12.95 -31.39 0.32
CA TRP A 722 -12.70 -29.97 0.11
C TRP A 722 -13.32 -29.48 -1.19
N SER A 723 -13.58 -28.18 -1.29
CA SER A 723 -14.15 -27.56 -2.50
C SER A 723 -13.51 -26.21 -2.74
N TYR A 724 -13.14 -25.96 -4.00
CA TYR A 724 -12.70 -24.66 -4.47
C TYR A 724 -13.86 -23.93 -5.16
N GLY A 725 -14.04 -22.65 -4.84
CA GLY A 725 -14.99 -21.76 -5.48
C GLY A 725 -14.30 -20.47 -5.92
N GLY A 726 -14.37 -20.13 -7.20
CA GLY A 726 -13.85 -18.86 -7.68
C GLY A 726 -13.22 -18.93 -9.06
N SER A 727 -12.63 -17.82 -9.47
CA SER A 727 -11.99 -17.66 -10.78
C SER A 727 -10.56 -17.11 -10.71
N MET A 728 -10.04 -16.83 -9.50
CA MET A 728 -8.63 -16.46 -9.34
C MET A 728 -7.72 -17.57 -9.84
N SER A 729 -6.62 -17.20 -10.48
CA SER A 729 -5.52 -18.13 -10.71
C SER A 729 -5.03 -18.66 -9.37
N HIS A 730 -4.77 -19.95 -9.27
CA HIS A 730 -4.36 -20.54 -8.02
C HIS A 730 -3.45 -21.73 -8.22
N ASP A 731 -2.74 -22.06 -7.15
CA ASP A 731 -2.05 -23.34 -6.98
C ASP A 731 -2.47 -23.92 -5.62
N LEU A 732 -3.20 -25.03 -5.67
CA LEU A 732 -3.80 -25.73 -4.53
C LEU A 732 -3.35 -27.19 -4.49
N GLN A 733 -2.06 -27.38 -4.23
CA GLN A 733 -1.38 -28.68 -4.23
C GLN A 733 -1.15 -29.23 -2.82
N PHE A 734 -0.99 -30.55 -2.71
CA PHE A 734 -0.50 -31.21 -1.51
C PHE A 734 1.01 -31.46 -1.58
N GLY A 735 1.69 -31.34 -0.46
CA GLY A 735 3.15 -31.49 -0.38
C GLY A 735 3.61 -32.13 0.92
N THR A 736 4.92 -32.39 1.01
CA THR A 736 5.61 -32.69 2.27
C THR A 736 6.93 -31.93 2.27
N ASP A 737 7.28 -31.32 3.39
CA ASP A 737 8.56 -30.62 3.53
C ASP A 737 9.68 -31.54 4.01
N ASP A 738 10.90 -31.01 4.09
CA ASP A 738 12.09 -31.77 4.52
C ASP A 738 12.01 -32.28 5.96
N SER A 739 11.11 -31.72 6.78
CA SER A 739 10.85 -32.17 8.15
C SER A 739 9.80 -33.29 8.24
N GLY A 740 9.18 -33.65 7.11
CA GLY A 740 8.14 -34.67 7.03
C GLY A 740 6.73 -34.15 7.30
N VAL A 741 6.53 -32.83 7.40
CA VAL A 741 5.19 -32.24 7.57
C VAL A 741 4.45 -32.27 6.24
N THR A 742 3.32 -32.96 6.19
CA THR A 742 2.39 -32.97 5.06
C THR A 742 1.54 -31.70 5.07
N TYR A 743 1.27 -31.10 3.91
CA TYR A 743 0.60 -29.80 3.84
C TYR A 743 -0.23 -29.61 2.58
N ALA A 744 -1.09 -28.60 2.62
CA ALA A 744 -1.82 -28.06 1.49
C ALA A 744 -1.33 -26.63 1.16
N THR A 745 -1.05 -26.34 -0.11
CA THR A 745 -0.65 -25.02 -0.61
C THR A 745 -1.87 -24.15 -0.84
N LEU A 746 -1.75 -22.88 -0.49
CA LEU A 746 -2.70 -21.79 -0.71
C LEU A 746 -1.95 -20.69 -1.46
N ARG A 747 -2.01 -20.69 -2.80
CA ARG A 747 -1.25 -19.73 -3.61
C ARG A 747 -2.08 -19.06 -4.69
N HIS A 748 -1.86 -17.75 -4.86
CA HIS A 748 -2.32 -16.92 -5.96
C HIS A 748 -1.08 -16.44 -6.74
N ALA A 749 -0.84 -17.03 -7.91
CA ALA A 749 0.45 -16.90 -8.61
C ALA A 749 0.53 -15.70 -9.58
N ASN A 750 -0.61 -15.14 -10.01
CA ASN A 750 -0.69 -13.97 -10.90
C ASN A 750 -1.98 -13.19 -10.60
N ASN A 751 -2.06 -11.90 -10.93
CA ASN A 751 -3.23 -11.05 -10.60
C ASN A 751 -4.46 -11.27 -11.52
N GLU A 752 -4.73 -12.51 -11.95
CA GLU A 752 -5.85 -12.85 -12.82
C GLU A 752 -7.03 -13.48 -12.07
N GLY A 753 -8.26 -13.05 -12.41
CA GLY A 753 -9.51 -13.57 -11.83
C GLY A 753 -10.10 -12.71 -10.71
N ASN A 754 -11.24 -13.13 -10.14
CA ASN A 754 -12.08 -12.26 -9.28
C ASN A 754 -12.32 -12.77 -7.86
N SER A 755 -12.40 -14.08 -7.63
CA SER A 755 -12.72 -14.68 -6.32
C SER A 755 -11.88 -15.93 -6.07
N PHE A 756 -11.51 -16.18 -4.81
CA PHE A 756 -10.79 -17.35 -4.33
C PHE A 756 -11.45 -17.82 -3.04
N PHE A 757 -11.97 -19.05 -3.01
CA PHE A 757 -12.54 -19.69 -1.83
C PHE A 757 -12.10 -21.15 -1.75
N VAL A 758 -11.60 -21.58 -0.59
CA VAL A 758 -11.40 -22.99 -0.24
C VAL A 758 -12.34 -23.30 0.91
N MET A 759 -13.17 -24.33 0.78
CA MET A 759 -14.30 -24.58 1.67
C MET A 759 -14.43 -26.06 2.05
N ARG A 760 -14.95 -26.33 3.25
CA ARG A 760 -15.33 -27.68 3.69
C ARG A 760 -16.48 -27.63 4.70
N ALA A 761 -17.48 -28.50 4.51
CA ALA A 761 -18.61 -28.64 5.43
C ALA A 761 -18.20 -29.39 6.70
N PHE A 762 -18.80 -29.04 7.84
CA PHE A 762 -18.64 -29.77 9.09
C PHE A 762 -19.34 -31.13 9.01
N GLU A 763 -18.70 -32.17 9.56
CA GLU A 763 -19.16 -33.56 9.44
C GLU A 763 -19.75 -34.10 10.75
N ASN A 764 -19.24 -33.67 11.91
CA ASN A 764 -19.70 -34.12 13.23
C ASN A 764 -20.43 -33.01 14.00
N ILE A 765 -21.43 -32.43 13.35
CA ILE A 765 -22.37 -31.45 13.93
C ILE A 765 -23.80 -32.00 13.85
N GLY A 766 -24.73 -31.43 14.60
CA GLY A 766 -26.16 -31.79 14.47
C GLY A 766 -26.71 -31.45 13.08
N GLU A 767 -27.86 -32.03 12.70
CA GLU A 767 -28.52 -31.76 11.40
C GLU A 767 -28.78 -30.26 11.15
N ASP A 768 -28.87 -29.47 12.22
CA ASP A 768 -29.13 -28.02 12.19
C ASP A 768 -27.86 -27.15 12.40
N GLY A 769 -26.64 -27.70 12.37
CA GLY A 769 -25.40 -26.93 12.56
C GLY A 769 -24.92 -26.82 14.02
N THR A 770 -24.10 -25.80 14.30
CA THR A 770 -23.57 -25.51 15.65
C THR A 770 -24.61 -24.95 16.63
N GLY A 771 -25.68 -24.32 16.13
CA GLY A 771 -26.56 -23.45 16.95
C GLY A 771 -25.89 -22.12 17.32
N ALA A 772 -26.57 -21.35 18.19
CA ALA A 772 -26.23 -19.96 18.58
C ALA A 772 -25.52 -19.83 19.96
N SER A 773 -24.90 -20.91 20.42
CA SER A 773 -24.31 -21.07 21.77
C SER A 773 -23.18 -22.10 21.73
N GLY A 774 -22.23 -22.01 22.66
CA GLY A 774 -21.09 -22.91 22.78
C GLY A 774 -19.73 -22.30 22.36
N LYS A 775 -18.67 -23.08 22.56
CA LYS A 775 -17.28 -22.72 22.25
C LYS A 775 -16.74 -23.55 21.07
N TYR A 776 -16.13 -22.88 20.10
CA TYR A 776 -15.66 -23.47 18.85
C TYR A 776 -14.23 -23.02 18.54
N MET A 777 -13.40 -23.93 18.04
CA MET A 777 -11.98 -23.68 17.79
C MET A 777 -11.62 -23.95 16.33
N LEU A 778 -10.77 -23.09 15.78
CA LEU A 778 -9.89 -23.38 14.65
C LEU A 778 -8.44 -23.29 15.15
N SER A 779 -7.66 -24.35 15.02
CA SER A 779 -6.21 -24.32 15.20
C SER A 779 -5.54 -24.84 13.94
N VAL A 780 -4.54 -24.14 13.41
CA VAL A 780 -3.89 -24.49 12.14
C VAL A 780 -2.42 -24.09 12.16
N ASP A 781 -1.55 -24.94 11.64
CA ASP A 781 -0.16 -24.59 11.41
C ASP A 781 -0.02 -23.96 10.01
N LEU A 782 0.58 -22.78 9.95
CA LEU A 782 0.78 -22.02 8.71
C LEU A 782 2.27 -21.81 8.45
N GLN A 783 2.69 -22.05 7.21
CA GLN A 783 3.98 -21.62 6.68
C GLN A 783 3.73 -20.46 5.71
N TYR A 784 4.17 -19.27 6.10
CA TYR A 784 4.04 -18.07 5.28
C TYR A 784 5.27 -17.97 4.36
N LEU A 785 5.06 -17.85 3.05
CA LEU A 785 6.15 -17.65 2.09
C LEU A 785 6.17 -16.20 1.61
N SER A 786 5.02 -15.67 1.17
CA SER A 786 4.89 -14.26 0.78
C SER A 786 3.44 -13.80 0.64
N GLY A 787 3.23 -12.49 0.53
CA GLY A 787 1.97 -11.87 0.12
C GLY A 787 0.97 -11.58 1.24
N GLN A 788 -0.32 -11.42 0.92
CA GLN A 788 -1.35 -11.00 1.89
C GLN A 788 -2.78 -11.23 1.40
N GLY A 789 -3.76 -10.98 2.28
CA GLY A 789 -5.17 -10.87 1.93
C GLY A 789 -5.94 -12.19 2.02
N LEU A 790 -5.50 -13.13 2.86
CA LEU A 790 -6.25 -14.35 3.17
C LEU A 790 -7.06 -14.20 4.45
N THR A 791 -8.33 -14.59 4.41
CA THR A 791 -9.23 -14.63 5.58
C THR A 791 -9.67 -16.05 5.87
N PHE A 792 -9.56 -16.48 7.12
CA PHE A 792 -10.07 -17.76 7.63
C PHE A 792 -11.39 -17.52 8.35
N GLY A 793 -12.40 -18.34 8.10
CA GLY A 793 -13.77 -18.07 8.56
C GLY A 793 -14.64 -19.32 8.75
N PHE A 794 -15.73 -19.15 9.49
CA PHE A 794 -16.86 -20.10 9.51
C PHE A 794 -18.05 -19.52 8.75
N ALA A 795 -18.91 -20.38 8.22
CA ALA A 795 -20.10 -19.97 7.45
C ALA A 795 -21.36 -20.74 7.88
N GLU A 796 -22.51 -20.08 7.80
CA GLU A 796 -23.85 -20.65 7.98
C GLU A 796 -24.22 -21.54 6.79
N GLU A 797 -23.87 -21.12 5.56
CA GLU A 797 -24.08 -21.94 4.37
C GLU A 797 -22.87 -21.92 3.42
N LEU A 798 -22.62 -23.08 2.79
CA LEU A 798 -21.66 -23.25 1.70
C LEU A 798 -22.42 -23.45 0.38
N GLY A 799 -22.17 -22.58 -0.59
CA GLY A 799 -22.77 -22.59 -1.92
C GLY A 799 -21.85 -23.14 -3.00
N ASN A 800 -22.42 -23.41 -4.18
CA ASN A 800 -21.68 -23.86 -5.37
C ASN A 800 -21.47 -22.74 -6.42
N ALA A 801 -21.93 -21.52 -6.12
CA ALA A 801 -21.80 -20.34 -6.96
C ALA A 801 -21.53 -19.11 -6.09
N SER A 802 -20.89 -18.09 -6.68
CA SER A 802 -20.59 -16.81 -6.01
C SER A 802 -21.85 -16.22 -5.35
N PRO A 803 -21.80 -15.82 -4.07
CA PRO A 803 -20.60 -15.57 -3.24
C PRO A 803 -19.97 -16.80 -2.55
N PHE A 804 -20.39 -18.04 -2.85
CA PHE A 804 -19.87 -19.33 -2.34
C PHE A 804 -20.05 -19.58 -0.84
N VAL A 805 -20.16 -18.54 -0.01
CA VAL A 805 -20.49 -18.63 1.41
C VAL A 805 -21.52 -17.54 1.79
N SER A 806 -22.38 -17.83 2.75
CA SER A 806 -23.32 -16.87 3.35
C SER A 806 -23.33 -17.01 4.88
N GLY A 807 -23.75 -15.96 5.60
CA GLY A 807 -23.77 -15.93 7.06
C GLY A 807 -22.40 -16.22 7.68
N THR A 808 -21.40 -15.39 7.40
CA THR A 808 -20.00 -15.67 7.77
C THR A 808 -19.60 -15.09 9.13
N VAL A 809 -18.71 -15.81 9.82
CA VAL A 809 -17.96 -15.33 10.99
C VAL A 809 -16.47 -15.35 10.61
N PRO A 810 -15.89 -14.21 10.20
CA PRO A 810 -14.45 -14.14 9.94
C PRO A 810 -13.69 -14.31 11.27
N LEU A 811 -12.71 -15.22 11.28
CA LEU A 811 -11.93 -15.55 12.47
C LEU A 811 -10.67 -14.67 12.52
N PHE A 812 -9.80 -14.78 11.51
CA PHE A 812 -8.61 -13.96 11.39
C PHE A 812 -8.21 -13.74 9.92
N GLU A 813 -7.47 -12.66 9.69
CA GLU A 813 -6.91 -12.27 8.39
C GLU A 813 -5.38 -12.23 8.44
N ILE A 814 -4.75 -12.72 7.37
CA ILE A 814 -3.32 -12.61 7.12
C ILE A 814 -3.09 -11.40 6.20
N GLY A 815 -2.59 -10.31 6.78
CA GLY A 815 -2.24 -9.07 6.10
C GLY A 815 -0.78 -9.04 5.61
N ALA A 816 -0.32 -7.85 5.25
CA ALA A 816 1.05 -7.61 4.79
C ALA A 816 2.10 -8.21 5.73
N ASP A 817 3.18 -8.73 5.14
CA ASP A 817 4.31 -9.32 5.84
C ASP A 817 3.94 -10.48 6.79
N GLY A 818 2.80 -11.15 6.57
CA GLY A 818 2.35 -12.27 7.41
C GLY A 818 1.69 -11.84 8.72
N LYS A 819 1.30 -10.57 8.87
CA LYS A 819 0.60 -10.05 10.04
C LYS A 819 -0.76 -10.73 10.23
N VAL A 820 -1.04 -11.24 11.41
CA VAL A 820 -2.32 -11.87 11.77
C VAL A 820 -3.19 -10.87 12.53
N THR A 821 -4.38 -10.60 12.02
CA THR A 821 -5.35 -9.72 12.68
C THR A 821 -6.70 -10.40 12.87
N ALA A 822 -7.39 -10.07 13.96
CA ALA A 822 -8.75 -10.53 14.23
C ALA A 822 -9.55 -9.39 14.86
N GLY A 823 -10.79 -9.16 14.39
CA GLY A 823 -11.64 -8.08 14.91
C GLY A 823 -10.98 -6.69 14.89
N GLY A 824 -10.12 -6.41 13.90
CA GLY A 824 -9.35 -5.17 13.79
C GLY A 824 -8.18 -5.02 14.75
N LYS A 825 -7.85 -6.03 15.56
CA LYS A 825 -6.68 -6.06 16.44
C LYS A 825 -5.59 -6.97 15.88
N GLU A 826 -4.34 -6.58 16.05
CA GLU A 826 -3.18 -7.42 15.73
C GLU A 826 -2.97 -8.48 16.81
N ALA A 827 -2.79 -9.73 16.39
CA ALA A 827 -2.58 -10.89 17.25
C ALA A 827 -1.13 -11.38 17.26
N GLY A 828 -0.37 -11.06 16.21
CA GLY A 828 0.99 -11.51 15.99
C GLY A 828 1.31 -11.55 14.50
N LYS A 829 2.41 -12.23 14.14
CA LYS A 829 2.93 -12.31 12.77
C LYS A 829 3.42 -13.72 12.48
N LEU A 830 3.25 -14.19 11.25
CA LEU A 830 3.82 -15.43 10.75
C LEU A 830 5.27 -15.19 10.26
N ILE A 831 6.17 -16.15 10.47
CA ILE A 831 7.54 -16.03 9.93
C ILE A 831 7.53 -16.40 8.44
N ALA A 832 8.16 -15.56 7.63
CA ALA A 832 8.44 -15.90 6.24
C ALA A 832 9.56 -16.95 6.16
N GLY A 833 9.35 -18.00 5.37
CA GLY A 833 10.41 -18.93 5.02
C GLY A 833 9.97 -20.39 4.91
N GLU A 834 10.64 -21.13 4.05
CA GLU A 834 10.43 -22.57 3.92
C GLU A 834 10.83 -23.29 5.22
N GLY A 835 10.03 -24.28 5.61
CA GLY A 835 10.19 -25.05 6.85
C GLY A 835 9.74 -24.33 8.13
N ARG A 836 9.32 -23.05 8.06
CA ARG A 836 8.94 -22.26 9.24
C ARG A 836 7.43 -22.28 9.51
N TRP A 837 6.99 -23.24 10.31
CA TRP A 837 5.59 -23.40 10.70
C TRP A 837 5.24 -22.60 11.97
N THR A 838 4.19 -21.79 11.90
CA THR A 838 3.63 -21.04 13.04
C THR A 838 2.18 -21.46 13.25
N ASN A 839 1.82 -21.84 14.48
CA ASN A 839 0.44 -22.19 14.81
C ASN A 839 -0.41 -20.92 14.99
N VAL A 840 -1.62 -20.90 14.45
CA VAL A 840 -2.65 -19.90 14.75
C VAL A 840 -3.86 -20.61 15.34
N THR A 841 -4.22 -20.24 16.57
CA THR A 841 -5.40 -20.78 17.26
C THR A 841 -6.41 -19.68 17.51
N TYR A 842 -7.62 -19.88 17.04
CA TYR A 842 -8.78 -19.03 17.25
C TYR A 842 -9.87 -19.81 18.00
N ILE A 843 -10.35 -19.26 19.12
CA ILE A 843 -11.46 -19.83 19.90
C ILE A 843 -12.59 -18.81 19.91
N LEU A 844 -13.72 -19.17 19.29
CA LEU A 844 -14.99 -18.44 19.35
C LEU A 844 -15.79 -18.92 20.56
N ASP A 845 -16.14 -18.00 21.45
CA ASP A 845 -17.05 -18.23 22.58
C ASP A 845 -18.37 -17.49 22.28
N MET A 846 -19.35 -18.21 21.74
CA MET A 846 -20.67 -17.65 21.41
C MET A 846 -21.50 -17.36 22.66
N ASP A 847 -21.15 -17.95 23.80
CA ASP A 847 -21.87 -17.75 25.05
C ASP A 847 -21.50 -16.43 25.72
N MET A 848 -20.24 -16.04 25.60
CA MET A 848 -19.72 -14.77 26.11
C MET A 848 -19.68 -13.65 25.07
N GLY A 849 -19.87 -13.99 23.78
CA GLY A 849 -19.74 -13.03 22.68
C GLY A 849 -18.32 -12.52 22.51
N THR A 850 -17.35 -13.40 22.71
CA THR A 850 -15.91 -13.08 22.63
C THR A 850 -15.19 -14.11 21.80
N ALA A 851 -14.00 -13.75 21.31
CA ALA A 851 -13.07 -14.73 20.77
C ALA A 851 -11.65 -14.43 21.22
N THR A 852 -10.82 -15.46 21.23
CA THR A 852 -9.38 -15.34 21.49
C THR A 852 -8.59 -15.84 20.30
N VAL A 853 -7.62 -15.06 19.85
CA VAL A 853 -6.66 -15.45 18.81
C VAL A 853 -5.27 -15.52 19.42
N THR A 854 -4.54 -16.57 19.10
CA THR A 854 -3.17 -16.83 19.55
C THR A 854 -2.31 -17.15 18.33
N VAL A 855 -1.14 -16.53 18.21
CA VAL A 855 -0.16 -16.77 17.14
C VAL A 855 1.13 -17.27 17.78
N GLY A 856 1.59 -18.47 17.41
CA GLY A 856 2.71 -19.13 18.08
C GLY A 856 2.44 -19.32 19.57
N GLU A 857 3.44 -19.04 20.40
CA GLU A 857 3.34 -19.06 21.87
C GLU A 857 2.98 -17.70 22.48
N ASN A 858 2.58 -16.71 21.67
CA ASN A 858 2.26 -15.38 22.17
C ASN A 858 1.02 -15.38 23.08
N SER A 859 0.92 -14.33 23.88
CA SER A 859 -0.24 -14.08 24.72
C SER A 859 -1.53 -13.95 23.88
N PRO A 860 -2.63 -14.65 24.22
CA PRO A 860 -3.87 -14.58 23.46
C PRO A 860 -4.46 -13.16 23.42
N VAL A 861 -4.87 -12.71 22.25
CA VAL A 861 -5.62 -11.45 22.08
C VAL A 861 -7.10 -11.73 22.12
N THR A 862 -7.79 -11.09 23.07
CA THR A 862 -9.26 -11.20 23.20
C THR A 862 -9.97 -10.08 22.41
N ILE A 863 -10.97 -10.49 21.62
CA ILE A 863 -11.81 -9.61 20.82
C ILE A 863 -13.29 -9.80 21.16
N SER A 864 -14.07 -8.74 20.98
CA SER A 864 -15.53 -8.82 21.07
C SER A 864 -16.09 -9.32 19.75
N VAL A 865 -17.04 -10.25 19.82
CA VAL A 865 -17.83 -10.72 18.70
C VAL A 865 -19.26 -10.25 18.92
N ALA A 866 -19.50 -8.98 18.60
CA ALA A 866 -20.69 -8.21 19.00
C ALA A 866 -22.02 -8.91 18.69
N ASN A 867 -22.09 -9.66 17.58
CA ASN A 867 -23.25 -10.46 17.20
C ASN A 867 -23.70 -11.40 18.35
N TYR A 868 -22.75 -12.09 18.99
CA TYR A 868 -23.02 -13.10 20.02
C TYR A 868 -23.12 -12.54 21.44
N SER A 869 -22.76 -11.28 21.67
CA SER A 869 -22.97 -10.60 22.97
C SER A 869 -24.31 -9.86 23.04
N SER A 870 -25.21 -10.08 22.08
CA SER A 870 -26.46 -9.31 21.96
C SER A 870 -27.66 -9.97 22.65
N THR A 871 -28.62 -9.13 23.05
CA THR A 871 -29.96 -9.53 23.52
C THR A 871 -30.95 -9.73 22.38
N SER A 872 -30.52 -9.58 21.13
CA SER A 872 -31.30 -9.89 19.93
C SER A 872 -30.97 -11.29 19.44
N PRO A 873 -31.84 -11.95 18.65
CA PRO A 873 -31.45 -13.13 17.90
C PRO A 873 -30.18 -12.86 17.07
N VAL A 874 -29.26 -13.81 17.07
CA VAL A 874 -27.96 -13.66 16.40
C VAL A 874 -28.03 -14.14 14.96
N SER A 875 -27.24 -13.52 14.08
CA SER A 875 -27.04 -13.96 12.69
C SER A 875 -25.55 -13.89 12.36
N PRO A 876 -24.89 -15.01 11.99
CA PRO A 876 -25.48 -16.33 11.72
C PRO A 876 -25.94 -17.06 12.99
N SER A 877 -27.06 -17.77 12.87
CA SER A 877 -27.70 -18.49 13.98
C SER A 877 -27.18 -19.92 14.12
N THR A 878 -26.57 -20.44 13.05
CA THR A 878 -25.90 -21.73 13.00
C THR A 878 -24.66 -21.61 12.11
N LEU A 879 -23.67 -22.48 12.33
CA LEU A 879 -22.51 -22.62 11.45
C LEU A 879 -22.48 -24.06 10.92
N THR A 880 -22.21 -24.22 9.63
CA THR A 880 -22.21 -25.51 8.94
C THR A 880 -20.90 -25.81 8.22
N GLY A 881 -19.99 -24.84 8.10
CA GLY A 881 -18.72 -25.07 7.40
C GLY A 881 -17.62 -24.07 7.70
N PHE A 882 -16.43 -24.41 7.21
CA PHE A 882 -15.21 -23.62 7.23
C PHE A 882 -14.89 -23.09 5.83
N TYR A 883 -14.33 -21.89 5.76
CA TYR A 883 -13.82 -21.32 4.52
C TYR A 883 -12.52 -20.54 4.71
N ILE A 884 -11.77 -20.44 3.61
CA ILE A 884 -10.65 -19.53 3.40
C ILE A 884 -10.98 -18.70 2.17
N SER A 885 -10.89 -17.37 2.26
CA SER A 885 -11.12 -16.47 1.12
C SER A 885 -9.92 -15.59 0.83
N GLY A 886 -9.65 -15.32 -0.45
CA GLY A 886 -8.56 -14.45 -0.90
C GLY A 886 -9.04 -13.13 -1.49
N ASN A 887 -8.30 -12.05 -1.21
CA ASN A 887 -8.54 -10.72 -1.79
C ASN A 887 -7.88 -10.60 -3.17
N ARG A 888 -8.67 -10.16 -4.17
CA ARG A 888 -8.25 -10.12 -5.59
C ARG A 888 -7.07 -9.21 -5.88
N SER A 889 -6.86 -8.21 -5.04
CA SER A 889 -5.83 -7.19 -5.25
C SER A 889 -4.45 -7.64 -4.79
N TYR A 890 -4.34 -8.81 -4.16
CA TYR A 890 -3.11 -9.25 -3.50
C TYR A 890 -2.72 -10.65 -3.95
N LEU A 891 -1.42 -10.82 -4.18
CA LEU A 891 -0.80 -12.13 -4.31
C LEU A 891 -0.56 -12.69 -2.91
N PHE A 892 -0.62 -14.01 -2.77
CA PHE A 892 -0.29 -14.74 -1.55
C PHE A 892 0.29 -16.10 -1.88
N ASP A 893 1.22 -16.56 -1.05
CA ASP A 893 1.82 -17.88 -1.13
C ASP A 893 2.02 -18.42 0.30
N MET A 894 1.20 -19.41 0.66
CA MET A 894 1.13 -19.98 2.01
C MET A 894 0.93 -21.48 1.94
N LYS A 895 1.32 -22.19 3.00
CA LYS A 895 0.96 -23.61 3.20
C LYS A 895 0.27 -23.79 4.54
N MET A 896 -0.64 -24.74 4.63
CA MET A 896 -1.35 -25.10 5.86
C MET A 896 -1.20 -26.59 6.18
N SER A 897 -1.11 -26.90 7.47
CA SER A 897 -1.04 -28.27 8.01
C SER A 897 -1.68 -28.34 9.40
N ASN A 898 -1.81 -29.55 9.94
CA ASN A 898 -2.27 -29.84 11.31
C ASN A 898 -3.54 -29.09 11.71
N MET A 899 -4.51 -29.02 10.80
CA MET A 899 -5.72 -28.23 11.02
C MET A 899 -6.70 -28.98 11.94
N THR A 900 -7.18 -28.29 12.97
CA THR A 900 -8.22 -28.76 13.90
C THR A 900 -9.38 -27.78 13.92
N CYS A 901 -10.55 -28.23 13.48
CA CYS A 901 -11.82 -27.52 13.73
C CYS A 901 -12.65 -28.35 14.72
N ALA A 902 -12.92 -27.80 15.91
CA ALA A 902 -13.52 -28.57 17.00
C ALA A 902 -14.55 -27.76 17.81
N LYS A 903 -15.53 -28.49 18.35
CA LYS A 903 -16.38 -28.02 19.45
C LYS A 903 -15.68 -28.31 20.76
N LEU A 904 -15.61 -27.32 21.64
CA LEU A 904 -14.99 -27.43 22.96
C LEU A 904 -16.05 -27.68 24.02
N LYS A 905 -15.70 -28.42 25.07
CA LYS A 905 -16.56 -28.52 26.25
C LYS A 905 -16.75 -27.12 26.83
N SER A 906 -18.00 -26.71 26.97
CA SER A 906 -18.36 -25.40 27.49
C SER A 906 -18.78 -25.49 28.95
N ASP A 907 -18.59 -24.40 29.68
CA ASP A 907 -19.05 -24.30 31.06
C ASP A 907 -20.57 -24.44 31.14
N LYS A 908 -21.08 -24.91 32.28
CA LYS A 908 -22.52 -24.95 32.48
C LYS A 908 -23.06 -23.52 32.55
N LEU A 909 -23.88 -23.15 31.57
CA LEU A 909 -24.53 -21.84 31.52
C LEU A 909 -25.52 -21.65 32.69
N GLY A 910 -25.54 -20.42 33.22
CA GLY A 910 -26.47 -20.02 34.27
C GLY A 910 -27.85 -19.62 33.73
N ASP A 911 -28.84 -19.54 34.62
CA ASP A 911 -30.16 -19.01 34.28
C ASP A 911 -30.13 -17.47 34.19
N LYS A 912 -30.90 -16.91 33.25
CA LYS A 912 -31.14 -15.48 33.05
C LYS A 912 -32.63 -15.17 33.20
N THR A 913 -32.96 -13.93 33.55
CA THR A 913 -34.34 -13.49 33.79
C THR A 913 -34.73 -12.33 32.88
N LEU A 914 -35.83 -12.49 32.14
CA LEU A 914 -36.50 -11.46 31.34
C LEU A 914 -37.76 -10.99 32.08
N THR A 915 -37.84 -9.69 32.35
CA THR A 915 -39.01 -9.04 32.97
C THR A 915 -39.67 -8.09 31.97
N VAL A 916 -41.00 -8.11 31.86
CA VAL A 916 -41.76 -7.17 31.01
C VAL A 916 -42.83 -6.43 31.81
N ALA A 917 -43.05 -5.16 31.50
CA ALA A 917 -44.09 -4.33 32.10
C ALA A 917 -44.83 -3.48 31.07
N SER A 918 -46.08 -3.13 31.35
CA SER A 918 -46.77 -2.04 30.65
C SER A 918 -46.42 -0.72 31.33
N GLY A 919 -46.06 0.30 30.55
CA GLY A 919 -45.83 1.66 31.06
C GLY A 919 -47.11 2.30 31.63
N ASP A 920 -48.27 1.87 31.13
CA ASP A 920 -49.59 2.19 31.68
C ASP A 920 -50.58 1.05 31.37
N GLU A 921 -50.99 0.30 32.40
CA GLU A 921 -51.92 -0.83 32.26
C GLU A 921 -53.31 -0.42 31.73
N THR A 922 -53.66 0.87 31.78
CA THR A 922 -54.89 1.39 31.18
C THR A 922 -54.77 1.58 29.67
N MET A 923 -53.56 1.78 29.15
CA MET A 923 -53.29 2.01 27.73
C MET A 923 -52.90 0.73 26.97
N GLY A 924 -52.38 -0.29 27.66
CA GLY A 924 -52.08 -1.57 27.04
C GLY A 924 -51.55 -2.64 28.00
N THR A 925 -51.41 -3.86 27.50
CA THR A 925 -50.96 -5.04 28.25
C THR A 925 -49.75 -5.70 27.59
N VAL A 926 -49.03 -6.53 28.36
CA VAL A 926 -47.83 -7.24 27.91
C VAL A 926 -47.89 -8.75 28.20
N SER A 927 -47.14 -9.54 27.43
CA SER A 927 -46.97 -10.98 27.66
C SER A 927 -45.59 -11.47 27.22
N ILE A 928 -45.18 -12.64 27.72
CA ILE A 928 -43.96 -13.34 27.29
C ILE A 928 -44.36 -14.71 26.76
N ASN A 929 -43.88 -15.08 25.57
CA ASN A 929 -44.19 -16.34 24.87
C ASN A 929 -45.70 -16.61 24.76
N GLY A 930 -46.50 -15.56 24.55
CA GLY A 930 -47.96 -15.65 24.45
C GLY A 930 -48.69 -15.95 25.77
N VAL A 931 -47.98 -15.94 26.91
CA VAL A 931 -48.56 -16.16 28.24
C VAL A 931 -48.59 -14.84 29.01
N SER A 932 -49.75 -14.47 29.55
CA SER A 932 -49.88 -13.31 30.43
C SER A 932 -49.01 -13.50 31.69
N GLY A 933 -47.98 -12.68 31.82
CA GLY A 933 -46.98 -12.75 32.88
C GLY A 933 -45.93 -11.66 32.69
N ASN A 934 -45.24 -11.31 33.78
CA ASN A 934 -44.26 -10.21 33.80
C ASN A 934 -42.81 -10.68 33.97
N SER A 935 -42.55 -11.98 34.11
CA SER A 935 -41.20 -12.53 34.32
C SER A 935 -41.06 -13.92 33.69
N TYR A 936 -39.91 -14.19 33.08
CA TYR A 936 -39.55 -15.47 32.49
C TYR A 936 -38.07 -15.77 32.78
N THR A 937 -37.76 -16.96 33.29
CA THR A 937 -36.39 -17.39 33.61
C THR A 937 -36.06 -18.64 32.79
N ALA A 938 -34.92 -18.61 32.12
CA ALA A 938 -34.42 -19.71 31.30
C ALA A 938 -32.89 -19.70 31.25
N VAL A 939 -32.28 -20.78 30.78
CA VAL A 939 -30.82 -20.87 30.60
C VAL A 939 -30.36 -19.75 29.66
N GLN A 940 -29.17 -19.19 29.91
CA GLN A 940 -28.55 -18.17 29.06
C GLN A 940 -28.61 -18.55 27.58
N ASN A 941 -28.84 -17.55 26.72
CA ASN A 941 -28.99 -17.65 25.26
C ASN A 941 -30.30 -18.28 24.77
N THR A 942 -31.25 -18.58 25.66
CA THR A 942 -32.62 -18.94 25.27
C THR A 942 -33.32 -17.78 24.56
N ILE A 943 -34.07 -18.05 23.49
CA ILE A 943 -34.90 -17.06 22.81
C ILE A 943 -36.30 -17.01 23.44
N ALA A 944 -36.80 -15.80 23.72
CA ALA A 944 -38.16 -15.53 24.18
C ALA A 944 -38.81 -14.45 23.31
N THR A 945 -40.11 -14.52 23.07
CA THR A 945 -40.87 -13.47 22.38
C THR A 945 -41.64 -12.65 23.40
N VAL A 946 -41.51 -11.32 23.37
CA VAL A 946 -42.36 -10.43 24.17
C VAL A 946 -43.45 -9.86 23.28
N SER A 947 -44.62 -9.51 23.82
CA SER A 947 -45.71 -8.91 23.04
C SER A 947 -46.40 -7.79 23.82
N ALA A 948 -46.73 -6.70 23.12
CA ALA A 948 -47.52 -5.57 23.61
C ALA A 948 -48.87 -5.53 22.88
N ALA A 949 -49.95 -5.22 23.61
CA ALA A 949 -51.28 -5.06 23.04
C ALA A 949 -51.91 -3.77 23.58
N ALA A 950 -52.17 -2.80 22.69
CA ALA A 950 -52.82 -1.55 23.05
C ALA A 950 -54.32 -1.74 23.31
N ASN A 951 -54.84 -1.02 24.30
CA ASN A 951 -56.27 -0.92 24.56
C ASN A 951 -56.93 0.08 23.59
N GLU A 952 -58.25 0.01 23.45
CA GLU A 952 -59.02 0.90 22.55
C GLU A 952 -58.74 2.39 22.83
N GLY A 953 -58.41 3.15 21.77
CA GLY A 953 -58.06 4.58 21.86
C GLY A 953 -56.57 4.89 22.05
N TYR A 954 -55.73 3.86 22.13
CA TYR A 954 -54.28 3.98 22.28
C TYR A 954 -53.54 3.22 21.19
N GLU A 955 -52.27 3.58 20.97
CA GLU A 955 -51.34 2.88 20.10
C GLU A 955 -50.03 2.59 20.83
N PHE A 956 -49.40 1.48 20.47
CA PHE A 956 -48.07 1.13 20.95
C PHE A 956 -47.03 2.03 20.28
N VAL A 957 -46.07 2.50 21.07
CA VAL A 957 -45.00 3.39 20.60
C VAL A 957 -43.70 2.61 20.49
N GLU A 958 -43.23 2.03 21.59
CA GLU A 958 -41.91 1.39 21.68
C GLU A 958 -41.76 0.53 22.93
N TRP A 959 -40.78 -0.37 22.92
CA TRP A 959 -40.23 -1.03 24.10
C TRP A 959 -39.03 -0.26 24.62
N LYS A 960 -38.94 -0.08 25.94
CA LYS A 960 -37.77 0.52 26.61
C LYS A 960 -37.07 -0.42 27.56
N THR A 961 -35.75 -0.36 27.59
CA THR A 961 -34.92 -0.97 28.63
C THR A 961 -35.04 -0.19 29.95
N ALA A 962 -34.54 -0.77 31.05
CA ALA A 962 -34.63 -0.17 32.39
C ALA A 962 -33.91 1.18 32.54
N ASP A 963 -32.89 1.45 31.72
CA ASP A 963 -32.18 2.73 31.64
C ASP A 963 -32.88 3.77 30.75
N GLY A 964 -34.02 3.41 30.15
CA GLY A 964 -34.85 4.28 29.33
C GLY A 964 -34.45 4.34 27.85
N ALA A 965 -33.48 3.54 27.41
CA ALA A 965 -33.15 3.41 26.00
C ALA A 965 -34.24 2.62 25.24
N THR A 966 -34.43 2.93 23.97
CA THR A 966 -35.38 2.20 23.12
C THR A 966 -34.80 0.84 22.74
N PHE A 967 -35.54 -0.22 23.06
CA PHE A 967 -35.19 -1.61 22.75
C PHE A 967 -35.72 -2.03 21.37
N SER A 968 -37.00 -1.74 21.07
CA SER A 968 -37.63 -2.13 19.80
C SER A 968 -38.91 -1.34 19.56
N TYR A 969 -39.23 -1.05 18.30
CA TYR A 969 -40.53 -0.48 17.88
C TYR A 969 -41.51 -1.56 17.41
N GLU A 970 -41.12 -2.84 17.45
CA GLU A 970 -42.00 -3.93 17.08
C GLU A 970 -42.96 -4.25 18.23
N LEU A 971 -44.20 -4.58 17.89
CA LEU A 971 -45.19 -5.04 18.87
C LEU A 971 -44.78 -6.36 19.52
N SER A 972 -44.01 -7.20 18.83
CA SER A 972 -43.62 -8.52 19.32
C SER A 972 -42.19 -8.96 18.95
N PRO A 973 -41.16 -8.29 19.49
CA PRO A 973 -39.77 -8.63 19.19
C PRO A 973 -39.35 -9.93 19.87
N SER A 974 -38.41 -10.63 19.23
CA SER A 974 -37.69 -11.75 19.84
C SER A 974 -36.50 -11.23 20.65
N VAL A 975 -36.26 -11.84 21.80
CA VAL A 975 -35.23 -11.48 22.78
C VAL A 975 -34.38 -12.71 23.05
N ARG A 976 -33.07 -12.59 22.83
CA ARG A 976 -32.06 -13.55 23.29
C ARG A 976 -31.69 -13.23 24.74
N MET A 977 -31.87 -14.20 25.62
CA MET A 977 -31.60 -14.07 27.05
C MET A 977 -30.10 -14.24 27.35
N HIS A 978 -29.26 -13.36 26.80
CA HIS A 978 -27.81 -13.35 27.07
C HIS A 978 -27.50 -12.84 28.48
N GLU A 979 -28.29 -11.89 28.97
CA GLU A 979 -28.21 -11.30 30.31
C GLU A 979 -29.60 -11.11 30.92
N ASP A 980 -29.64 -10.67 32.19
CA ASP A 980 -30.90 -10.28 32.81
C ASP A 980 -31.41 -8.99 32.16
N LEU A 981 -32.66 -9.00 31.69
CA LEU A 981 -33.23 -7.89 30.92
C LEU A 981 -34.60 -7.49 31.46
N SER A 982 -34.88 -6.18 31.46
CA SER A 982 -36.18 -5.62 31.83
C SER A 982 -36.68 -4.67 30.74
N LEU A 983 -37.88 -4.95 30.21
CA LEU A 983 -38.50 -4.20 29.12
C LEU A 983 -39.84 -3.58 29.55
N THR A 984 -40.10 -2.35 29.12
CA THR A 984 -41.37 -1.64 29.35
C THR A 984 -42.02 -1.23 28.03
N ALA A 985 -43.25 -1.67 27.78
CA ALA A 985 -44.03 -1.23 26.62
C ALA A 985 -44.61 0.16 26.85
N VAL A 986 -44.36 1.09 25.94
CA VAL A 986 -44.87 2.47 25.96
C VAL A 986 -46.04 2.61 24.99
N PHE A 987 -47.08 3.29 25.43
CA PHE A 987 -48.31 3.55 24.66
C PHE A 987 -48.62 5.05 24.65
N THR A 988 -49.35 5.52 23.64
CA THR A 988 -49.86 6.91 23.53
C THR A 988 -51.32 6.95 23.09
N GLU A 989 -52.02 8.06 23.32
CA GLU A 989 -53.37 8.29 22.78
C GLU A 989 -53.30 8.35 21.25
N ALA A 990 -54.14 7.56 20.57
CA ALA A 990 -54.24 7.57 19.13
C ALA A 990 -54.94 8.85 18.64
N VAL A 991 -54.38 9.53 17.64
CA VAL A 991 -54.99 10.73 17.02
C VAL A 991 -56.17 10.31 16.12
N TYR A 992 -57.34 10.95 16.26
CA TYR A 992 -58.52 10.65 15.44
C TYR A 992 -58.33 11.10 13.99
N ASP A 993 -58.24 10.14 13.07
CA ASP A 993 -58.18 10.34 11.63
C ASP A 993 -59.52 9.90 10.99
N PRO A 994 -60.30 10.81 10.35
CA PRO A 994 -61.60 10.46 9.79
C PRO A 994 -61.52 9.64 8.49
N ILE A 995 -60.32 9.47 7.91
CA ILE A 995 -60.11 8.73 6.67
C ILE A 995 -59.80 7.27 6.98
N THR A 996 -60.46 6.35 6.27
CA THR A 996 -60.15 4.93 6.33
C THR A 996 -59.18 4.58 5.21
N TYR A 997 -57.91 4.39 5.55
CA TYR A 997 -56.88 4.05 4.57
C TYR A 997 -56.89 2.56 4.23
N LEU A 998 -56.78 2.27 2.94
CA LEU A 998 -56.42 0.96 2.41
C LEU A 998 -54.91 0.72 2.53
N PHE A 999 -54.12 1.80 2.44
CA PHE A 999 -52.67 1.78 2.67
C PHE A 999 -52.22 3.14 3.20
N LYS A 1000 -51.30 3.14 4.18
CA LYS A 1000 -50.66 4.32 4.73
C LYS A 1000 -49.21 3.99 5.10
N GLU A 1001 -48.27 4.78 4.60
CA GLU A 1001 -46.83 4.70 4.92
C GLU A 1001 -46.26 6.10 5.00
N ASP A 1002 -45.66 6.44 6.14
CA ASP A 1002 -45.02 7.73 6.41
C ASP A 1002 -43.55 7.57 6.87
N PHE A 1003 -43.01 6.35 6.81
CA PHE A 1003 -41.63 5.98 7.12
C PHE A 1003 -41.12 6.42 8.51
N SER A 1004 -41.97 6.98 9.35
CA SER A 1004 -41.60 7.59 10.64
C SER A 1004 -41.12 6.54 11.65
N HIS A 1005 -41.56 5.30 11.47
CA HIS A 1005 -41.24 4.14 12.31
C HIS A 1005 -40.26 3.15 11.66
N LEU A 1006 -39.79 3.44 10.44
CA LEU A 1006 -38.86 2.58 9.71
C LEU A 1006 -37.42 3.07 9.86
N THR A 1007 -36.49 2.12 9.89
CA THR A 1007 -35.05 2.34 9.72
C THR A 1007 -34.60 1.75 8.39
N THR A 1008 -33.38 2.07 7.96
CA THR A 1008 -32.77 1.44 6.77
C THR A 1008 -32.83 -0.08 6.83
N ASP A 1009 -32.54 -0.65 8.00
CA ASP A 1009 -32.49 -2.11 8.18
C ASP A 1009 -33.89 -2.75 8.16
N SER A 1010 -34.94 -2.00 8.51
CA SER A 1010 -36.32 -2.53 8.53
C SER A 1010 -37.02 -2.46 7.17
N LEU A 1011 -36.41 -1.85 6.14
CA LEU A 1011 -37.05 -1.62 4.84
C LEU A 1011 -37.46 -2.91 4.12
N ALA A 1012 -36.53 -3.87 4.04
CA ALA A 1012 -36.79 -5.16 3.39
C ALA A 1012 -37.90 -5.93 4.10
N ALA A 1013 -37.87 -5.97 5.44
CA ALA A 1013 -38.87 -6.62 6.27
C ALA A 1013 -40.25 -5.96 6.15
N ASN A 1014 -40.29 -4.63 6.01
CA ASN A 1014 -41.52 -3.90 5.71
C ASN A 1014 -42.01 -4.16 4.28
N GLY A 1015 -41.21 -4.75 3.39
CA GLY A 1015 -41.61 -5.14 2.03
C GLY A 1015 -41.17 -4.15 0.93
N TRP A 1016 -40.26 -3.22 1.26
CA TRP A 1016 -39.54 -2.41 0.28
C TRP A 1016 -38.28 -3.16 -0.17
N VAL A 1017 -38.37 -3.80 -1.34
CA VAL A 1017 -37.36 -4.75 -1.81
C VAL A 1017 -36.68 -4.25 -3.09
N SER A 1018 -35.35 -4.35 -3.14
CA SER A 1018 -34.55 -4.23 -4.37
C SER A 1018 -33.63 -5.45 -4.52
N GLU A 1019 -33.87 -6.23 -5.58
CA GLU A 1019 -33.27 -7.57 -5.78
C GLU A 1019 -31.74 -7.58 -5.77
N ASP A 1020 -31.10 -6.52 -6.30
CA ASP A 1020 -29.63 -6.43 -6.43
C ASP A 1020 -29.01 -5.20 -5.76
N ALA A 1021 -29.76 -4.52 -4.89
CA ALA A 1021 -29.32 -3.23 -4.33
C ALA A 1021 -30.03 -2.84 -3.03
N GLN A 1022 -30.43 -3.81 -2.21
CA GLN A 1022 -31.13 -3.55 -0.95
C GLN A 1022 -30.36 -2.59 -0.03
N ASP A 1023 -29.03 -2.74 0.08
CA ASP A 1023 -28.17 -1.91 0.94
C ASP A 1023 -28.08 -0.43 0.52
N LEU A 1024 -28.56 -0.10 -0.69
CA LEU A 1024 -28.58 1.26 -1.21
C LEU A 1024 -29.94 1.95 -1.02
N LEU A 1025 -30.96 1.21 -0.59
CA LEU A 1025 -32.20 1.79 -0.09
C LEU A 1025 -31.99 2.22 1.35
N ALA A 1026 -32.26 3.48 1.66
CA ALA A 1026 -32.04 4.02 2.99
C ALA A 1026 -33.24 4.82 3.47
N ILE A 1027 -33.48 4.78 4.77
CA ILE A 1027 -34.28 5.82 5.43
C ILE A 1027 -33.36 7.00 5.71
N LYS A 1028 -33.73 8.17 5.18
CA LYS A 1028 -33.08 9.45 5.46
C LYS A 1028 -34.05 10.38 6.18
N ASN A 1029 -33.51 11.46 6.75
CA ASN A 1029 -34.30 12.42 7.50
C ASN A 1029 -34.12 13.84 6.93
N ASP A 1030 -35.23 14.54 6.66
CA ASP A 1030 -35.25 15.92 6.17
C ASP A 1030 -36.06 16.81 7.13
N VAL A 1031 -35.38 17.29 8.18
CA VAL A 1031 -35.95 18.22 9.17
C VAL A 1031 -36.20 19.60 8.57
N LEU A 1032 -35.35 20.05 7.64
CA LEU A 1032 -35.42 21.41 7.08
C LEU A 1032 -36.58 21.57 6.08
N GLY A 1033 -36.93 20.50 5.37
CA GLY A 1033 -38.11 20.41 4.50
C GLY A 1033 -39.42 20.11 5.22
N ASN A 1034 -39.39 19.87 6.54
CA ASN A 1034 -40.53 19.46 7.37
C ASN A 1034 -41.20 18.15 6.90
N ILE A 1035 -40.41 17.21 6.38
CA ILE A 1035 -40.85 15.88 5.91
C ILE A 1035 -40.63 14.82 7.00
N GLY A 1036 -39.50 14.88 7.74
CA GLY A 1036 -39.16 13.83 8.70
C GLY A 1036 -38.42 12.67 8.03
N ASN A 1037 -38.70 11.43 8.44
CA ASN A 1037 -38.09 10.25 7.82
C ASN A 1037 -38.72 9.99 6.45
N TYR A 1038 -37.90 9.62 5.47
CA TYR A 1038 -38.37 9.33 4.12
C TYR A 1038 -37.51 8.25 3.47
N LEU A 1039 -38.08 7.54 2.50
CA LEU A 1039 -37.37 6.57 1.69
C LEU A 1039 -36.50 7.27 0.66
N ASP A 1040 -35.21 6.94 0.60
CA ASP A 1040 -34.27 7.43 -0.40
C ASP A 1040 -33.67 6.28 -1.22
N SER A 1041 -33.73 6.41 -2.53
CA SER A 1041 -33.16 5.45 -3.50
C SER A 1041 -32.05 6.05 -4.35
N THR A 1042 -31.11 6.79 -3.74
CA THR A 1042 -29.98 7.42 -4.46
C THR A 1042 -28.93 6.39 -4.90
N MET A 1043 -28.57 6.34 -6.19
CA MET A 1043 -27.70 5.28 -6.75
C MET A 1043 -26.44 5.80 -7.46
N ALA A 1044 -25.32 5.05 -7.37
CA ALA A 1044 -24.00 5.49 -7.82
C ALA A 1044 -23.66 5.12 -9.29
N ASP A 1045 -23.75 3.86 -9.73
CA ASP A 1045 -23.10 3.39 -10.97
C ASP A 1045 -24.03 2.77 -12.05
N LYS A 1046 -25.21 2.26 -11.67
CA LYS A 1046 -26.17 1.56 -12.54
C LYS A 1046 -27.63 1.85 -12.12
N SER A 1047 -28.58 1.71 -13.04
CA SER A 1047 -30.02 1.78 -12.75
C SER A 1047 -30.44 0.63 -11.83
N ARG A 1048 -31.33 0.90 -10.88
CA ARG A 1048 -31.89 -0.13 -9.98
C ARG A 1048 -33.37 0.09 -9.73
N GLY A 1049 -34.11 -1.00 -9.67
CA GLY A 1049 -35.53 -0.99 -9.39
C GLY A 1049 -35.84 -1.40 -7.95
N THR A 1050 -36.93 -0.84 -7.42
CA THR A 1050 -37.43 -1.10 -6.07
C THR A 1050 -38.92 -1.35 -6.16
N VAL A 1051 -39.40 -2.36 -5.43
CA VAL A 1051 -40.82 -2.72 -5.41
C VAL A 1051 -41.39 -2.71 -4.00
N LYS A 1052 -42.67 -2.35 -3.91
CA LYS A 1052 -43.52 -2.53 -2.74
C LYS A 1052 -44.84 -3.15 -3.20
N SER A 1053 -45.09 -4.39 -2.81
CA SER A 1053 -46.41 -5.01 -2.94
C SER A 1053 -47.30 -4.59 -1.78
N PHE A 1054 -48.59 -4.37 -2.05
CA PHE A 1054 -49.59 -4.14 -1.02
C PHE A 1054 -50.17 -5.45 -0.44
N GLY A 1055 -49.66 -6.61 -0.87
CA GLY A 1055 -50.08 -7.94 -0.43
C GLY A 1055 -51.41 -8.42 -1.02
N SER A 1056 -52.30 -7.51 -1.41
CA SER A 1056 -53.55 -7.80 -2.12
C SER A 1056 -53.99 -6.61 -2.97
N MET A 1057 -54.85 -6.86 -3.97
CA MET A 1057 -55.39 -5.80 -4.82
C MET A 1057 -56.44 -4.97 -4.09
N PHE A 1058 -56.20 -3.67 -4.00
CA PHE A 1058 -57.18 -2.69 -3.52
C PHE A 1058 -58.18 -2.36 -4.62
N VAL A 1059 -59.47 -2.56 -4.33
CA VAL A 1059 -60.59 -2.28 -5.24
C VAL A 1059 -61.67 -1.48 -4.51
N ASN A 1060 -62.35 -0.59 -5.23
CA ASN A 1060 -63.47 0.18 -4.67
C ASN A 1060 -64.39 0.67 -5.80
N ASP A 1061 -65.72 0.55 -5.59
CA ASP A 1061 -66.73 0.93 -6.58
C ASP A 1061 -66.75 2.44 -6.88
N ASN A 1062 -66.29 3.28 -5.93
CA ASN A 1062 -66.20 4.73 -6.09
C ASN A 1062 -64.85 5.18 -6.68
N GLY A 1063 -63.94 4.26 -7.01
CA GLY A 1063 -62.55 4.55 -7.38
C GLY A 1063 -61.63 4.69 -6.17
N LEU A 1064 -60.33 4.90 -6.44
CA LEU A 1064 -59.31 5.06 -5.40
C LEU A 1064 -58.63 6.42 -5.50
N ALA A 1065 -58.37 7.05 -4.36
CA ALA A 1065 -57.49 8.20 -4.27
C ALA A 1065 -56.11 7.77 -3.75
N VAL A 1066 -55.05 8.30 -4.37
CA VAL A 1066 -53.66 8.11 -3.95
C VAL A 1066 -53.03 9.47 -3.69
N THR A 1067 -52.44 9.65 -2.50
CA THR A 1067 -51.59 10.80 -2.19
C THR A 1067 -50.17 10.36 -1.88
N MET A 1068 -49.17 11.13 -2.28
CA MET A 1068 -47.77 10.90 -1.91
C MET A 1068 -46.94 12.17 -2.05
N ASP A 1069 -45.91 12.31 -1.23
CA ASP A 1069 -44.91 13.35 -1.33
C ASP A 1069 -43.62 12.77 -1.93
N PHE A 1070 -43.03 13.45 -2.91
CA PHE A 1070 -41.81 12.96 -3.54
C PHE A 1070 -40.87 14.07 -4.00
N LYS A 1071 -39.61 13.69 -4.22
CA LYS A 1071 -38.55 14.55 -4.75
C LYS A 1071 -37.70 13.75 -5.74
N LEU A 1072 -37.32 14.40 -6.85
CA LEU A 1072 -36.56 13.77 -7.94
C LEU A 1072 -35.17 14.41 -8.08
N GLY A 1073 -34.13 13.58 -8.25
CA GLY A 1073 -32.77 14.00 -8.63
C GLY A 1073 -32.47 13.67 -10.09
N THR A 1074 -31.90 14.60 -10.87
CA THR A 1074 -31.71 14.43 -12.32
C THR A 1074 -30.67 13.34 -12.62
N PRO A 1075 -31.05 12.22 -13.27
CA PRO A 1075 -30.10 11.20 -13.68
C PRO A 1075 -29.36 11.65 -14.95
N ASN A 1076 -28.17 11.10 -15.25
CA ASN A 1076 -27.41 11.53 -16.44
C ASN A 1076 -27.54 10.59 -17.65
N ARG A 1077 -28.13 9.40 -17.49
CA ARG A 1077 -28.24 8.40 -18.57
C ARG A 1077 -29.63 7.79 -18.69
N ASP A 1078 -30.06 7.02 -17.70
CA ASP A 1078 -31.36 6.34 -17.70
C ASP A 1078 -32.40 7.16 -16.92
N SER A 1079 -33.71 6.98 -17.17
CA SER A 1079 -34.76 7.76 -16.52
C SER A 1079 -35.06 7.31 -15.08
N ASN A 1080 -35.56 8.25 -14.27
CA ASN A 1080 -36.25 7.92 -13.02
C ASN A 1080 -37.71 7.57 -13.32
N GLN A 1081 -38.28 6.58 -12.63
CA GLN A 1081 -39.70 6.22 -12.74
C GLN A 1081 -40.35 6.02 -11.37
N ILE A 1082 -41.55 6.57 -11.17
CA ILE A 1082 -42.47 6.24 -10.08
C ILE A 1082 -43.74 5.66 -10.71
N VAL A 1083 -44.11 4.44 -10.35
CA VAL A 1083 -45.17 3.68 -11.01
C VAL A 1083 -46.14 3.09 -9.99
N LEU A 1084 -47.44 3.31 -10.20
CA LEU A 1084 -48.52 2.58 -9.54
C LEU A 1084 -49.10 1.56 -10.52
N HIS A 1085 -49.31 0.32 -10.09
CA HIS A 1085 -49.75 -0.78 -10.97
C HIS A 1085 -50.81 -1.68 -10.33
N GLY A 1086 -51.58 -2.36 -11.19
CA GLY A 1086 -52.65 -3.31 -10.82
C GLY A 1086 -52.21 -4.78 -10.84
N GLY A 1087 -50.93 -5.06 -10.57
CA GLY A 1087 -50.39 -6.43 -10.43
C GLY A 1087 -49.81 -7.08 -11.69
N ASN A 1088 -50.04 -6.54 -12.89
CA ASN A 1088 -49.59 -7.08 -14.18
C ASN A 1088 -48.42 -6.27 -14.81
N ILE A 1089 -47.59 -5.64 -13.98
CA ILE A 1089 -46.48 -4.80 -14.45
C ILE A 1089 -45.46 -5.61 -15.26
N SER A 1090 -44.98 -5.04 -16.37
CA SER A 1090 -43.92 -5.63 -17.19
C SER A 1090 -42.70 -4.72 -17.24
N TYR A 1091 -41.51 -5.31 -17.31
CA TYR A 1091 -40.24 -4.59 -17.34
C TYR A 1091 -39.53 -4.75 -18.69
N ALA A 1092 -38.65 -3.82 -19.03
CA ALA A 1092 -37.77 -3.98 -20.18
C ALA A 1092 -36.82 -5.18 -19.95
N ASP A 1093 -36.70 -6.04 -20.97
CA ASP A 1093 -35.92 -7.29 -20.94
C ASP A 1093 -36.24 -8.21 -19.75
N ASP A 1094 -37.47 -8.17 -19.23
CA ASP A 1094 -37.89 -8.87 -18.01
C ASP A 1094 -36.99 -8.59 -16.79
N ASN A 1095 -36.32 -7.44 -16.78
CA ASN A 1095 -35.40 -7.03 -15.72
C ASN A 1095 -35.93 -5.79 -15.00
N LEU A 1096 -36.17 -5.94 -13.69
CA LEU A 1096 -36.74 -4.91 -12.83
C LEU A 1096 -35.88 -3.63 -12.77
N ASN A 1097 -34.58 -3.71 -13.06
CA ASN A 1097 -33.67 -2.58 -13.10
C ASN A 1097 -33.75 -1.75 -14.39
N TYR A 1098 -34.44 -2.24 -15.43
CA TYR A 1098 -34.45 -1.63 -16.76
C TYR A 1098 -35.70 -0.78 -17.05
N GLY A 1099 -36.60 -0.66 -16.07
CA GLY A 1099 -37.77 0.21 -16.13
C GLY A 1099 -39.04 -0.51 -16.54
N ALA A 1100 -40.17 0.05 -16.13
CA ALA A 1100 -41.49 -0.44 -16.48
C ALA A 1100 -41.83 -0.09 -17.94
N THR A 1101 -42.38 -1.07 -18.66
CA THR A 1101 -42.79 -0.96 -20.07
C THR A 1101 -44.29 -1.13 -20.28
N GLY A 1102 -45.02 -1.67 -19.30
CA GLY A 1102 -46.45 -1.97 -19.39
C GLY A 1102 -47.08 -2.30 -18.03
N GLY A 1103 -48.41 -2.42 -17.99
CA GLY A 1103 -49.17 -2.72 -16.76
C GLY A 1103 -49.28 -1.53 -15.78
N THR A 1104 -49.13 -0.30 -16.26
CA THR A 1104 -49.07 0.90 -15.41
C THR A 1104 -50.42 1.62 -15.33
N VAL A 1105 -50.83 1.98 -14.11
CA VAL A 1105 -52.01 2.79 -13.82
C VAL A 1105 -51.62 4.28 -13.82
N ILE A 1106 -50.61 4.62 -13.02
CA ILE A 1106 -49.91 5.91 -13.06
C ILE A 1106 -48.43 5.65 -13.27
N ILE A 1107 -47.81 6.38 -14.20
CA ILE A 1107 -46.36 6.41 -14.41
C ILE A 1107 -45.90 7.86 -14.51
N LEU A 1108 -45.02 8.23 -13.59
CA LEU A 1108 -44.27 9.48 -13.62
C LEU A 1108 -42.84 9.17 -14.00
N GLU A 1109 -42.37 9.75 -15.11
CA GLU A 1109 -41.04 9.47 -15.67
C GLU A 1109 -40.25 10.77 -15.87
N GLN A 1110 -39.05 10.84 -15.29
CA GLN A 1110 -38.08 11.91 -15.51
C GLN A 1110 -36.91 11.41 -16.37
N SER A 1111 -36.78 11.98 -17.56
CA SER A 1111 -35.65 11.72 -18.47
C SER A 1111 -34.32 12.24 -17.92
N SER A 1112 -33.19 11.79 -18.51
CA SER A 1112 -31.85 12.24 -18.15
C SER A 1112 -31.56 13.73 -18.42
N ASN A 1113 -32.43 14.39 -19.19
CA ASN A 1113 -32.38 15.84 -19.39
C ASN A 1113 -33.27 16.61 -18.39
N GLY A 1114 -33.85 15.93 -17.40
CA GLY A 1114 -34.71 16.50 -16.37
C GLY A 1114 -36.17 16.74 -16.78
N ALA A 1115 -36.56 16.45 -18.04
CA ALA A 1115 -37.95 16.59 -18.48
C ALA A 1115 -38.82 15.48 -17.88
N VAL A 1116 -39.99 15.86 -17.33
CA VAL A 1116 -40.88 14.96 -16.59
C VAL A 1116 -42.20 14.77 -17.33
N THR A 1117 -42.65 13.53 -17.48
CA THR A 1117 -43.98 13.19 -18.01
C THR A 1117 -44.81 12.40 -17.00
N LEU A 1118 -46.12 12.54 -17.07
CA LEU A 1118 -47.12 11.81 -16.30
C LEU A 1118 -48.08 11.12 -17.28
N ASN A 1119 -48.07 9.79 -17.32
CA ASN A 1119 -48.77 8.97 -18.32
C ASN A 1119 -48.58 9.53 -19.75
N GLY A 1120 -47.35 9.95 -20.08
CA GLY A 1120 -46.98 10.54 -21.37
C GLY A 1120 -47.31 12.02 -21.56
N SER A 1121 -48.06 12.66 -20.64
CA SER A 1121 -48.32 14.10 -20.67
C SER A 1121 -47.16 14.87 -20.03
N SER A 1122 -46.65 15.93 -20.66
CA SER A 1122 -45.56 16.73 -20.10
C SER A 1122 -45.99 17.51 -18.84
N THR A 1123 -45.07 17.62 -17.87
CA THR A 1123 -45.26 18.37 -16.61
C THR A 1123 -44.09 19.34 -16.39
N THR A 1124 -44.18 20.18 -15.35
CA THR A 1124 -43.14 21.21 -15.02
C THR A 1124 -42.48 21.01 -13.65
N ILE A 1125 -42.47 19.78 -13.14
CA ILE A 1125 -41.98 19.47 -11.80
C ILE A 1125 -40.48 19.81 -11.68
N PRO A 1126 -40.08 20.64 -10.71
CA PRO A 1126 -38.68 21.02 -10.53
C PRO A 1126 -37.86 19.91 -9.87
N THR A 1127 -36.65 19.65 -10.40
CA THR A 1127 -35.67 18.74 -9.76
C THR A 1127 -35.25 19.26 -8.38
N GLY A 1128 -35.06 18.35 -7.44
CA GLY A 1128 -34.47 18.62 -6.13
C GLY A 1128 -35.43 19.30 -5.15
N THR A 1129 -36.70 19.45 -5.52
CA THR A 1129 -37.74 20.08 -4.69
C THR A 1129 -38.80 19.04 -4.32
N TRP A 1130 -39.26 19.04 -3.06
CA TRP A 1130 -40.38 18.23 -2.63
C TRP A 1130 -41.71 18.76 -3.20
N VAL A 1131 -42.51 17.85 -3.72
CA VAL A 1131 -43.85 18.12 -4.26
C VAL A 1131 -44.84 17.08 -3.73
N SER A 1132 -46.11 17.44 -3.69
CA SER A 1132 -47.21 16.55 -3.30
C SER A 1132 -48.08 16.22 -4.50
N MET A 1133 -48.37 14.93 -4.71
CA MET A 1133 -49.30 14.46 -5.74
C MET A 1133 -50.55 13.88 -5.11
N THR A 1134 -51.70 14.21 -5.70
CA THR A 1134 -52.98 13.56 -5.45
C THR A 1134 -53.55 13.06 -6.78
N ALA A 1135 -53.88 11.77 -6.85
CA ALA A 1135 -54.47 11.11 -8.01
C ALA A 1135 -55.78 10.40 -7.64
N ALA A 1136 -56.90 10.81 -8.24
CA ALA A 1136 -58.19 10.13 -8.13
C ALA A 1136 -58.39 9.21 -9.33
N CYS A 1137 -58.21 7.92 -9.12
CA CYS A 1137 -58.26 6.85 -10.12
C CYS A 1137 -59.67 6.28 -10.29
N ASP A 1138 -60.23 6.43 -11.49
CA ASP A 1138 -61.46 5.80 -11.95
C ASP A 1138 -61.13 4.60 -12.83
N PHE A 1139 -61.20 3.40 -12.23
CA PHE A 1139 -60.93 2.14 -12.92
C PHE A 1139 -62.08 1.69 -13.85
N THR A 1140 -63.26 2.31 -13.76
CA THR A 1140 -64.37 2.03 -14.68
C THR A 1140 -64.16 2.75 -16.01
N ASN A 1141 -63.70 4.01 -15.96
CA ASN A 1141 -63.40 4.81 -17.14
C ASN A 1141 -61.92 4.74 -17.58
N HIS A 1142 -61.07 4.07 -16.79
CA HIS A 1142 -59.62 3.95 -16.99
C HIS A 1142 -58.91 5.31 -17.12
N THR A 1143 -59.30 6.25 -16.25
CA THR A 1143 -58.76 7.61 -16.18
C THR A 1143 -58.40 7.99 -14.76
N ALA A 1144 -57.43 8.87 -14.58
CA ALA A 1144 -57.09 9.43 -13.28
C ALA A 1144 -57.02 10.96 -13.34
N ASP A 1145 -57.72 11.62 -12.42
CA ASP A 1145 -57.61 13.06 -12.21
C ASP A 1145 -56.43 13.32 -11.27
N VAL A 1146 -55.37 13.93 -11.79
CA VAL A 1146 -54.10 14.12 -11.06
C VAL A 1146 -53.81 15.60 -10.86
N THR A 1147 -53.41 15.93 -9.63
CA THR A 1147 -52.89 17.24 -9.24
C THR A 1147 -51.52 17.07 -8.59
N ILE A 1148 -50.56 17.93 -8.96
CA ILE A 1148 -49.21 17.96 -8.40
C ILE A 1148 -48.88 19.40 -8.03
N THR A 1149 -48.57 19.63 -6.76
CA THR A 1149 -48.34 20.97 -6.18
C THR A 1149 -47.07 21.01 -5.33
N SER A 1150 -46.58 22.19 -4.98
CA SER A 1150 -45.62 22.34 -3.87
C SER A 1150 -46.27 21.88 -2.56
N LEU A 1151 -45.46 21.45 -1.58
CA LEU A 1151 -45.99 20.96 -0.29
C LEU A 1151 -46.92 21.96 0.43
N ASP A 1152 -46.66 23.26 0.26
CA ASP A 1152 -47.48 24.34 0.83
C ASP A 1152 -48.69 24.73 -0.04
N GLY A 1153 -48.89 24.04 -1.18
CA GLY A 1153 -49.95 24.30 -2.14
C GLY A 1153 -49.80 25.59 -2.95
N SER A 1154 -48.69 26.33 -2.78
CA SER A 1154 -48.53 27.67 -3.39
C SER A 1154 -48.24 27.63 -4.91
N ALA A 1155 -47.69 26.53 -5.41
CA ALA A 1155 -47.40 26.31 -6.83
C ALA A 1155 -48.07 25.03 -7.35
N SER A 1156 -48.63 25.09 -8.57
CA SER A 1156 -49.21 23.93 -9.28
C SER A 1156 -48.33 23.55 -10.46
N TYR A 1157 -47.81 22.31 -10.47
CA TYR A 1157 -46.92 21.78 -11.51
C TYR A 1157 -47.64 20.91 -12.55
N TYR A 1158 -48.77 20.33 -12.15
CA TYR A 1158 -49.68 19.60 -13.03
C TYR A 1158 -51.11 19.59 -12.46
N SER A 1159 -52.10 19.72 -13.33
CA SER A 1159 -53.52 19.52 -12.98
C SER A 1159 -54.27 19.10 -14.24
N GLY A 1160 -54.86 17.90 -14.23
CA GLY A 1160 -55.64 17.39 -15.34
C GLY A 1160 -55.90 15.88 -15.28
N THR A 1161 -56.70 15.41 -16.22
CA THR A 1161 -57.05 13.99 -16.37
C THR A 1161 -56.05 13.29 -17.28
N VAL A 1162 -55.51 12.15 -16.84
CA VAL A 1162 -54.68 11.24 -17.65
C VAL A 1162 -55.39 9.91 -17.88
N ASN A 1163 -55.10 9.26 -19.01
CA ASN A 1163 -55.58 7.90 -19.27
C ASN A 1163 -54.63 6.88 -18.64
N MET A 1164 -55.16 5.83 -18.04
CA MET A 1164 -54.38 4.69 -17.56
C MET A 1164 -53.83 3.90 -18.76
N ALA A 1165 -52.57 3.49 -18.71
CA ALA A 1165 -51.98 2.67 -19.78
C ALA A 1165 -52.51 1.23 -19.73
N ASP A 1166 -52.77 0.72 -18.52
CA ASP A 1166 -53.45 -0.55 -18.32
C ASP A 1166 -54.98 -0.38 -18.21
N THR A 1167 -55.68 -0.64 -19.30
CA THR A 1167 -57.15 -0.65 -19.34
C THR A 1167 -57.76 -1.96 -18.81
N SER A 1168 -56.96 -2.88 -18.28
CA SER A 1168 -57.44 -4.08 -17.59
C SER A 1168 -57.37 -3.96 -16.07
N ALA A 1169 -56.70 -2.92 -15.55
CA ALA A 1169 -56.62 -2.65 -14.12
C ALA A 1169 -58.02 -2.40 -13.53
N THR A 1170 -58.32 -3.14 -12.46
CA THR A 1170 -59.55 -2.98 -11.66
C THR A 1170 -59.27 -2.35 -10.29
N GLY A 1171 -58.01 -2.05 -10.01
CA GLY A 1171 -57.51 -1.61 -8.71
C GLY A 1171 -56.00 -1.38 -8.69
N LEU A 1172 -55.44 -1.21 -7.48
CA LEU A 1172 -53.99 -1.05 -7.25
C LEU A 1172 -53.44 -2.21 -6.42
N GLU A 1173 -52.25 -2.71 -6.76
CA GLU A 1173 -51.61 -3.84 -6.07
C GLU A 1173 -50.17 -3.56 -5.62
N GLY A 1174 -49.51 -2.54 -6.18
CA GLY A 1174 -48.18 -2.15 -5.73
C GLY A 1174 -47.64 -0.85 -6.31
N ILE A 1175 -46.43 -0.51 -5.83
CA ILE A 1175 -45.60 0.61 -6.29
C ILE A 1175 -44.26 0.07 -6.78
N TYR A 1176 -43.80 0.62 -7.90
CA TYR A 1176 -42.47 0.39 -8.45
C TYR A 1176 -41.72 1.72 -8.59
N LEU A 1177 -40.46 1.74 -8.16
CA LEU A 1177 -39.54 2.86 -8.31
C LEU A 1177 -38.33 2.43 -9.15
N ARG A 1178 -37.82 3.33 -9.98
CA ARG A 1178 -36.51 3.19 -10.63
C ARG A 1178 -35.71 4.45 -10.45
N ALA A 1179 -34.53 4.34 -9.83
CA ALA A 1179 -33.52 5.39 -9.89
C ALA A 1179 -32.65 5.21 -11.14
N GLY A 1180 -32.53 6.28 -11.93
CA GLY A 1180 -31.76 6.30 -13.16
C GLY A 1180 -30.26 6.18 -12.93
N ARG A 1181 -29.55 5.62 -13.91
CA ARG A 1181 -28.11 5.40 -13.85
C ARG A 1181 -27.32 6.70 -13.74
N TYR A 1182 -26.40 6.73 -12.75
CA TYR A 1182 -25.56 7.85 -12.32
C TYR A 1182 -26.35 9.09 -11.90
N TYR A 1183 -26.21 9.49 -10.62
CA TYR A 1183 -26.84 10.67 -10.02
C TYR A 1183 -28.39 10.63 -9.97
N GLY A 1184 -29.02 9.54 -10.41
CA GLY A 1184 -30.47 9.35 -10.26
C GLY A 1184 -30.84 9.10 -8.80
N ALA A 1185 -31.91 9.75 -8.37
CA ALA A 1185 -32.44 9.62 -7.02
C ALA A 1185 -33.95 9.86 -7.02
N ILE A 1186 -34.67 9.04 -6.26
CA ILE A 1186 -36.08 9.25 -5.90
C ILE A 1186 -36.16 9.23 -4.37
N SER A 1187 -36.74 10.29 -3.80
CA SER A 1187 -37.13 10.34 -2.40
C SER A 1187 -38.65 10.32 -2.29
N LEU A 1188 -39.22 9.54 -1.35
CA LEU A 1188 -40.67 9.30 -1.23
C LEU A 1188 -41.12 9.29 0.24
N ASP A 1189 -42.26 9.91 0.52
CA ASP A 1189 -42.91 9.94 1.84
C ASP A 1189 -44.46 10.08 1.75
N ASN A 1190 -45.17 9.92 2.87
CA ASN A 1190 -46.60 10.19 3.06
C ASN A 1190 -47.53 9.52 2.03
N ILE A 1191 -47.29 8.24 1.74
CA ILE A 1191 -48.07 7.47 0.78
C ILE A 1191 -49.39 7.07 1.44
N LYS A 1192 -50.52 7.44 0.83
CA LYS A 1192 -51.87 7.10 1.32
C LYS A 1192 -52.74 6.64 0.16
N ILE A 1193 -53.49 5.56 0.37
CA ILE A 1193 -54.49 5.03 -0.56
C ILE A 1193 -55.80 4.84 0.19
N PHE A 1194 -56.90 5.36 -0.35
CA PHE A 1194 -58.23 5.30 0.27
C PHE A 1194 -59.32 5.44 -0.81
N SER A 1195 -60.60 5.37 -0.44
CA SER A 1195 -61.69 5.49 -1.42
C SER A 1195 -61.79 6.92 -1.95
N ALA A 1196 -62.01 7.08 -3.26
CA ALA A 1196 -61.98 8.42 -3.89
C ALA A 1196 -63.10 9.36 -3.38
N ASP A 1197 -64.20 8.84 -2.83
CA ASP A 1197 -65.27 9.64 -2.23
C ASP A 1197 -64.88 10.26 -0.87
N GLN A 1198 -63.80 9.77 -0.24
CA GLN A 1198 -63.23 10.34 0.99
C GLN A 1198 -62.24 11.48 0.71
N LEU A 1199 -61.95 11.81 -0.56
CA LEU A 1199 -60.95 12.82 -0.94
C LEU A 1199 -61.25 14.21 -0.36
N ASP A 1200 -62.52 14.57 -0.20
CA ASP A 1200 -62.95 15.84 0.41
C ASP A 1200 -62.66 15.92 1.92
N LEU A 1201 -62.35 14.80 2.59
CA LEU A 1201 -62.00 14.75 4.02
C LEU A 1201 -60.52 15.09 4.29
N LEU A 1202 -59.70 15.24 3.24
CA LEU A 1202 -58.30 15.69 3.35
C LEU A 1202 -58.16 17.21 3.54
N GLN A 1203 -59.25 17.98 3.41
CA GLN A 1203 -59.25 19.45 3.47
C GLN A 1203 -59.43 20.03 4.88
#